data_AF-M5TCJ5-F1
#
_entry.id   AF-M5TCJ5-F1
#
_cell.length_a   1.000
_cell.length_b   1.000
_cell.length_c   1.000
_cell.angle_alpha   90.00
_cell.angle_beta   90.00
_cell.angle_gamma   90.00
#
_symmetry.space_group_name_H-M   'P 1'
#
loop_
_entity.id
_entity.type
_entity.pdbx_description
1 polymer ?
#
loop_
_entity_poly.entity_id
_entity_poly.type
_entity_poly.pdbx_seq_one_letter_code
_entity_poly.pdbx_strand_id
1 'polypeptide(L)'
;MDIDRLARLLDLYLDEGLDPETKRELEEMLLASPKAREFFWQRAELNAHLRQHGQEAWGIKVLGQDGEDEDVLPTVSESRQAKPVLKWIVAGLAASLMLAMVGSWILRDGGRVGARDQVALNSSDLNSSKENSLDGGQSPSVDDERPVDGLRDVWVAVLRKAVDVEWKNPLNAPSVGEPMKARRIQFENGLIEIQTNRGARIVLKGPADLEVISDMEIRCEKGRLSVDVPPPAQGFLVHTPLVKVVDRGTAFAMDVRGDATAEVHVIDGLVELSSQVVDLPMRELREGEAVGVATDGIFNNIPAASESFPSTAEINSRTRAVVNEMRQSWKQRRRAISNDPSCIVYFDFERSNDGPRGDHDTMVRNHARDAEGNGNGIIVGCDWTSGRWSGKRALDFKNVSDRVLFSVDGEHESLTCITSIRVGSIDRTFSSLLMSGDAVEGELQWKISRTGADNPMGRLRLARRSAEWDNSVSDFLSDPVIGPQRLGTWMQLAFVWDGINRTCSQYIDGELVSHDFIQTLPDSSFLRTGQLELGNWTPRASDEVMSPVRNFNGRMDEFVMFNRAFSQSEILAFHDLKAAYWKGQKANNWSDPSNWFAGVVPTRSDDVYIDASDEQKAVFDSGATEVLSRVIVGSKTGRFGELEISGGSLFATRNSDRHTRVGVAGGVGIVTQSGGEVDLNTLQIGLDPSSQGTYQLSGGSLLLSRGVSASQSSLEIGPQFGRGLLEISGGTLMTRRGVTLGRDGGTGVFFVRGSKASRIDIGSFRDFDGFWLQNTGSTLKVRVDDEGVSQIRVHETTADGGANVHFSDGALLDVGFEATPSAGEWDILKWDGDLIDEGLQFASHIDTDVWSFSFVDTDSSGSPDTLRITAQP
;
A
#
# COMPACT_ATOMS: atom_id res chain seq x y z
N MET A 1 -37.86 -12.62 -46.31
CA MET A 1 -36.89 -11.69 -45.70
C MET A 1 -35.58 -11.90 -46.44
N ASP A 2 -35.17 -10.89 -47.22
CA ASP A 2 -33.89 -10.90 -47.93
C ASP A 2 -32.78 -10.54 -46.94
N ILE A 3 -32.03 -11.56 -46.48
CA ILE A 3 -30.99 -11.39 -45.45
C ILE A 3 -29.78 -10.61 -46.01
N ASP A 4 -29.46 -10.78 -47.29
CA ASP A 4 -28.33 -10.09 -47.92
C ASP A 4 -28.64 -8.60 -48.13
N ARG A 5 -29.89 -8.27 -48.44
CA ARG A 5 -30.34 -6.87 -48.45
C ARG A 5 -30.36 -6.26 -47.05
N LEU A 6 -30.85 -6.99 -46.05
CA LEU A 6 -30.84 -6.55 -44.66
C LEU A 6 -29.39 -6.29 -44.17
N ALA A 7 -28.45 -7.20 -44.41
CA ALA A 7 -27.06 -7.04 -44.02
C ALA A 7 -26.43 -5.77 -44.61
N ARG A 8 -26.66 -5.50 -45.91
CA ARG A 8 -26.16 -4.28 -46.57
C ARG A 8 -26.76 -3.00 -45.99
N LEU A 9 -28.05 -3.00 -45.68
CA LEU A 9 -28.71 -1.86 -45.06
C LEU A 9 -28.23 -1.64 -43.61
N LEU A 10 -27.91 -2.70 -42.88
CA LEU A 10 -27.32 -2.62 -41.54
C LEU A 10 -25.89 -2.10 -41.56
N ASP A 11 -25.06 -2.54 -42.51
CA ASP A 11 -23.70 -2.01 -42.66
C ASP A 11 -23.77 -0.50 -43.02
N LEU A 12 -24.64 -0.10 -43.95
CA LEU A 12 -24.89 1.32 -44.25
C LEU A 12 -25.43 2.10 -43.05
N TYR A 13 -26.26 1.49 -42.20
CA TYR A 13 -26.76 2.13 -40.98
C TYR A 13 -25.63 2.41 -39.99
N LEU A 14 -24.75 1.42 -39.76
CA LEU A 14 -23.64 1.51 -38.81
C LEU A 14 -22.52 2.44 -39.29
N ASP A 15 -22.38 2.59 -40.60
CA ASP A 15 -21.43 3.50 -41.25
C ASP A 15 -22.02 4.89 -41.55
N GLU A 16 -23.23 5.20 -41.04
CA GLU A 16 -23.93 6.49 -41.23
C GLU A 16 -24.20 6.86 -42.70
N GLY A 17 -24.29 5.85 -43.58
CA GLY A 17 -24.43 5.99 -45.03
C GLY A 17 -25.83 5.77 -45.60
N LEU A 18 -26.88 5.69 -44.77
CA LEU A 18 -28.26 5.52 -45.25
C LEU A 18 -28.85 6.80 -45.85
N ASP A 19 -29.49 6.65 -47.00
CA ASP A 19 -30.38 7.68 -47.56
C ASP A 19 -31.84 7.50 -47.04
N PRO A 20 -32.74 8.47 -47.27
CA PRO A 20 -34.12 8.39 -46.77
C PRO A 20 -34.92 7.18 -47.28
N GLU A 21 -34.62 6.69 -48.48
CA GLU A 21 -35.35 5.57 -49.09
C GLU A 21 -34.91 4.23 -48.50
N THR A 22 -33.60 4.03 -48.41
CA THR A 22 -32.96 2.86 -47.78
C THR A 22 -33.17 2.81 -46.27
N LYS A 23 -33.26 3.96 -45.60
CA LYS A 23 -33.65 4.03 -44.18
C LYS A 23 -35.08 3.51 -43.97
N ARG A 24 -36.03 3.96 -44.80
CA ARG A 24 -37.42 3.49 -44.72
C ARG A 24 -37.52 1.98 -45.02
N GLU A 25 -36.76 1.51 -45.99
CA GLU A 25 -36.66 0.07 -46.31
C GLU A 25 -36.14 -0.74 -45.10
N LEU A 26 -35.08 -0.28 -44.43
CA LEU A 26 -34.56 -0.93 -43.24
C LEU A 26 -35.59 -0.94 -42.09
N GLU A 27 -36.26 0.18 -41.85
CA GLU A 27 -37.31 0.29 -40.83
C GLU A 27 -38.47 -0.69 -41.09
N GLU A 28 -38.94 -0.80 -42.33
CA GLU A 28 -39.97 -1.75 -42.73
C GLU A 28 -39.51 -3.21 -42.49
N MET A 29 -38.26 -3.54 -42.84
CA MET A 29 -37.70 -4.88 -42.63
C MET A 29 -37.56 -5.23 -41.14
N LEU A 30 -37.15 -4.28 -40.29
CA LEU A 30 -37.02 -4.46 -38.85
C LEU A 30 -38.38 -4.56 -38.15
N LEU A 31 -39.38 -3.80 -38.60
CA LEU A 31 -40.74 -3.88 -38.05
C LEU A 31 -41.44 -5.19 -38.41
N ALA A 32 -41.26 -5.65 -39.65
CA ALA A 32 -41.94 -6.83 -40.18
C ALA A 32 -41.43 -8.17 -39.62
N SER A 33 -40.23 -8.24 -39.04
CA SER A 33 -39.60 -9.50 -38.64
C SER A 33 -38.85 -9.41 -37.31
N PRO A 34 -39.24 -10.20 -36.27
CA PRO A 34 -38.45 -10.36 -35.05
C PRO A 34 -37.02 -10.84 -35.32
N LYS A 35 -36.83 -11.72 -36.30
CA LYS A 35 -35.52 -12.25 -36.69
C LYS A 35 -34.62 -11.19 -37.32
N ALA A 36 -35.18 -10.17 -37.98
CA ALA A 36 -34.42 -9.04 -38.48
C ALA A 36 -33.92 -8.14 -37.33
N ARG A 37 -34.72 -7.97 -36.28
CA ARG A 37 -34.33 -7.21 -35.06
C ARG A 37 -33.23 -7.91 -34.28
N GLU A 38 -33.29 -9.23 -34.16
CA GLU A 38 -32.21 -10.02 -33.55
C GLU A 38 -30.90 -9.89 -34.33
N PHE A 39 -30.97 -9.95 -35.67
CA PHE A 39 -29.82 -9.77 -36.54
C PHE A 39 -29.23 -8.34 -36.47
N PHE A 40 -30.08 -7.31 -36.36
CA PHE A 40 -29.66 -5.93 -36.07
C PHE A 40 -28.88 -5.84 -34.77
N TRP A 41 -29.38 -6.43 -33.67
CA TRP A 41 -28.73 -6.39 -32.37
C TRP A 41 -27.35 -7.02 -32.38
N GLN A 42 -27.20 -8.21 -32.98
CA GLN A 42 -25.91 -8.88 -33.12
C GLN A 42 -24.91 -8.03 -33.90
N ARG A 43 -25.36 -7.34 -34.96
CA ARG A 43 -24.51 -6.51 -35.80
C ARG A 43 -24.08 -5.21 -35.10
N ALA A 44 -25.00 -4.59 -34.35
CA ALA A 44 -24.74 -3.38 -33.58
C ALA A 44 -23.78 -3.64 -32.40
N GLU A 45 -23.94 -4.77 -31.71
CA GLU A 45 -23.03 -5.19 -30.63
C GLU A 45 -21.59 -5.39 -31.15
N LEU A 46 -21.44 -6.09 -32.28
CA LEU A 46 -20.13 -6.25 -32.92
C LEU A 46 -19.49 -4.91 -33.32
N ASN A 47 -20.28 -4.00 -33.90
CA ASN A 47 -19.78 -2.67 -34.29
C ASN A 47 -19.38 -1.83 -33.07
N ALA A 48 -20.13 -1.90 -31.97
CA ALA A 48 -19.78 -1.24 -30.71
C ALA A 48 -18.45 -1.76 -30.14
N HIS A 49 -18.24 -3.08 -30.12
CA HIS A 49 -16.96 -3.66 -29.69
C HIS A 49 -15.79 -3.24 -30.58
N LEU A 50 -15.99 -3.18 -31.91
CA LEU A 50 -14.96 -2.71 -32.85
C LEU A 50 -14.65 -1.22 -32.69
N ARG A 51 -15.66 -0.37 -32.47
CA ARG A 51 -15.47 1.07 -32.20
C ARG A 51 -14.77 1.31 -30.87
N GLN A 52 -15.14 0.58 -29.82
CA GLN A 52 -14.47 0.65 -28.52
C GLN A 52 -12.99 0.27 -28.66
N HIS A 53 -12.69 -0.84 -29.33
CA HIS A 53 -11.31 -1.28 -29.56
C HIS A 53 -10.53 -0.27 -30.45
N GLY A 54 -11.20 0.33 -31.44
CA GLY A 54 -10.62 1.39 -32.26
C GLY A 54 -10.32 2.68 -31.48
N GLN A 55 -11.21 3.09 -30.58
CA GLN A 55 -11.01 4.26 -29.70
C GLN A 55 -9.91 4.02 -28.66
N GLU A 56 -9.84 2.81 -28.09
CA GLU A 56 -8.75 2.40 -27.20
C GLU A 56 -7.41 2.39 -27.94
N ALA A 57 -7.36 1.85 -29.17
CA ALA A 57 -6.14 1.86 -29.99
C ALA A 57 -5.73 3.26 -30.47
N TRP A 58 -6.69 4.13 -30.79
CA TRP A 58 -6.42 5.51 -31.22
C TRP A 58 -6.00 6.40 -30.04
N GLY A 59 -6.62 6.23 -28.87
CA GLY A 59 -6.19 6.86 -27.62
C GLY A 59 -4.76 6.48 -27.24
N ILE A 60 -4.36 5.23 -27.44
CA ILE A 60 -2.97 4.77 -27.28
C ILE A 60 -2.02 5.44 -28.28
N LYS A 61 -2.48 5.70 -29.52
CA LYS A 61 -1.67 6.33 -30.57
C LYS A 61 -1.46 7.84 -30.32
N VAL A 62 -2.49 8.53 -29.82
CA VAL A 62 -2.44 9.97 -29.48
C VAL A 62 -1.66 10.22 -28.18
N LEU A 63 -1.71 9.30 -27.21
CA LEU A 63 -0.89 9.36 -25.99
C LEU A 63 0.58 8.92 -26.21
N GLY A 64 0.91 8.42 -27.40
CA GLY A 64 2.24 7.92 -27.77
C GLY A 64 3.11 8.89 -28.57
N GLN A 65 2.61 10.08 -28.93
CA GLN A 65 3.36 11.10 -29.66
C GLN A 65 3.44 12.40 -28.86
N ASP A 66 4.48 12.52 -28.03
CA ASP A 66 5.06 13.79 -27.60
C ASP A 66 6.59 13.69 -27.80
N GLY A 67 7.10 14.34 -28.85
CA GLY A 67 8.53 14.65 -29.03
C GLY A 67 9.10 14.41 -30.42
N GLU A 68 9.32 15.51 -31.16
CA GLU A 68 10.05 15.66 -32.44
C GLU A 68 9.28 15.35 -33.73
N ASP A 69 8.50 16.33 -34.22
CA ASP A 69 8.61 16.82 -35.60
C ASP A 69 7.89 18.18 -35.75
N GLU A 70 8.55 19.10 -36.48
CA GLU A 70 8.11 20.46 -36.78
C GLU A 70 6.77 20.53 -37.54
N ASP A 71 6.08 21.66 -37.36
CA ASP A 71 4.89 22.12 -38.06
C ASP A 71 4.79 21.68 -39.54
N VAL A 72 3.92 20.71 -39.83
CA VAL A 72 3.26 20.59 -41.15
C VAL A 72 1.80 20.21 -40.95
N LEU A 73 0.93 21.21 -40.88
CA LEU A 73 -0.51 21.02 -41.07
C LEU A 73 -0.77 20.45 -42.46
N PRO A 74 -1.49 19.33 -42.61
CA PRO A 74 -1.91 18.87 -43.93
C PRO A 74 -2.92 19.87 -44.51
N THR A 75 -2.53 20.47 -45.64
CA THR A 75 -3.39 21.33 -46.46
C THR A 75 -4.61 20.56 -46.93
N VAL A 76 -5.79 20.92 -46.41
CA VAL A 76 -7.08 20.52 -46.97
C VAL A 76 -7.29 21.33 -48.25
N SER A 77 -7.36 20.65 -49.39
CA SER A 77 -7.75 21.27 -50.66
C SER A 77 -9.25 21.60 -50.64
N GLU A 78 -9.59 22.89 -50.75
CA GLU A 78 -10.96 23.37 -50.92
C GLU A 78 -11.58 22.95 -52.27
N SER A 79 -12.79 22.39 -52.23
CA SER A 79 -13.96 22.72 -53.08
C SER A 79 -15.10 21.76 -52.69
N ARG A 80 -16.39 22.11 -52.53
CA ARG A 80 -17.23 23.24 -52.94
C ARG A 80 -18.50 23.26 -52.04
N GLN A 81 -18.84 24.44 -51.54
CA GLN A 81 -20.18 25.00 -51.23
C GLN A 81 -21.36 24.07 -50.83
N ALA A 82 -21.91 24.26 -49.62
CA ALA A 82 -23.34 24.54 -49.40
C ALA A 82 -23.61 25.09 -47.97
N LYS A 83 -24.55 26.04 -47.87
CA LYS A 83 -24.98 26.81 -46.69
C LYS A 83 -26.08 26.08 -45.87
N PRO A 84 -26.44 26.58 -44.66
CA PRO A 84 -26.96 25.77 -43.54
C PRO A 84 -28.49 25.70 -43.48
N VAL A 85 -29.06 24.62 -42.95
CA VAL A 85 -30.45 24.60 -42.46
C VAL A 85 -30.56 23.84 -41.13
N LEU A 86 -30.43 24.64 -40.08
CA LEU A 86 -31.05 24.44 -38.77
C LEU A 86 -32.57 24.41 -38.94
N LYS A 87 -33.20 23.23 -38.80
CA LYS A 87 -34.62 22.95 -38.51
C LYS A 87 -34.82 21.45 -38.79
N TRP A 88 -34.84 20.59 -37.76
CA TRP A 88 -35.53 19.26 -37.69
C TRP A 88 -35.25 18.48 -36.39
N ILE A 89 -34.53 19.03 -35.41
CA ILE A 89 -34.31 18.38 -34.09
C ILE A 89 -35.54 18.51 -33.15
N VAL A 90 -36.55 19.31 -33.48
CA VAL A 90 -37.75 19.51 -32.61
C VAL A 90 -38.86 18.46 -32.83
N ALA A 91 -38.76 17.59 -33.84
CA ALA A 91 -39.81 16.58 -34.11
C ALA A 91 -39.61 15.23 -33.38
N GLY A 92 -38.41 14.92 -32.89
CA GLY A 92 -38.10 13.64 -32.24
C GLY A 92 -38.54 13.53 -30.78
N LEU A 93 -38.74 14.66 -30.09
CA LEU A 93 -39.12 14.68 -28.67
C LEU A 93 -40.63 14.63 -28.41
N ALA A 94 -41.46 14.86 -29.44
CA ALA A 94 -42.92 14.86 -29.32
C ALA A 94 -43.55 13.45 -29.48
N ALA A 95 -42.88 12.51 -30.15
CA ALA A 95 -43.39 11.16 -30.39
C ALA A 95 -43.24 10.24 -29.16
N SER A 96 -42.24 10.47 -28.32
CA SER A 96 -41.93 9.66 -27.12
C SER A 96 -42.95 9.87 -25.99
N LEU A 97 -43.57 11.06 -25.93
CA LEU A 97 -44.57 11.42 -24.91
C LEU A 97 -45.97 10.87 -25.21
N MET A 98 -46.30 10.55 -26.47
CA MET A 98 -47.60 9.94 -26.81
C MET A 98 -47.64 8.42 -26.58
N LEU A 99 -46.52 7.71 -26.71
CA LEU A 99 -46.46 6.26 -26.45
C LEU A 99 -46.54 5.91 -24.95
N ALA A 100 -46.04 6.80 -24.08
CA ALA A 100 -46.13 6.62 -22.62
C ALA A 100 -47.56 6.83 -22.07
N MET A 101 -48.38 7.67 -22.71
CA MET A 101 -49.76 7.93 -22.25
C MET A 101 -50.77 6.85 -22.67
N VAL A 102 -50.54 6.14 -23.78
CA VAL A 102 -51.44 5.05 -24.22
C VAL A 102 -51.21 3.75 -23.42
N GLY A 103 -49.98 3.49 -22.96
CA GLY A 103 -49.67 2.34 -22.10
C GLY A 103 -50.27 2.40 -20.69
N SER A 104 -50.52 3.60 -20.16
CA SER A 104 -51.07 3.78 -18.82
C SER A 104 -52.60 3.63 -18.74
N TRP A 105 -53.31 3.72 -19.88
CA TRP A 105 -54.77 3.64 -19.93
C TRP A 105 -55.31 2.21 -20.12
N ILE A 106 -54.52 1.31 -20.70
CA ILE A 106 -54.94 -0.09 -20.99
C ILE A 106 -54.84 -1.02 -19.76
N LEU A 107 -54.12 -0.62 -18.70
CA LEU A 107 -53.93 -1.44 -17.50
C LEU A 107 -54.91 -1.12 -16.36
N ARG A 108 -55.86 -0.19 -16.54
CA ARG A 108 -56.71 0.30 -15.44
C ARG A 108 -58.18 -0.12 -15.47
N ASP A 109 -58.67 -0.84 -16.49
CA ASP A 109 -60.06 -1.33 -16.48
C ASP A 109 -60.24 -2.70 -17.17
N GLY A 110 -60.74 -3.69 -16.42
CA GLY A 110 -61.33 -4.93 -16.97
C GLY A 110 -60.89 -6.23 -16.29
N GLY A 111 -61.56 -6.61 -15.20
CA GLY A 111 -61.32 -7.86 -14.48
C GLY A 111 -62.27 -9.02 -14.83
N ARG A 112 -61.80 -10.24 -14.47
CA ARG A 112 -62.49 -11.40 -13.82
C ARG A 112 -62.55 -12.77 -14.56
N VAL A 113 -62.17 -13.79 -13.77
CA VAL A 113 -62.46 -15.27 -13.77
C VAL A 113 -61.65 -16.14 -14.76
N GLY A 114 -61.05 -17.30 -14.43
CA GLY A 114 -61.03 -18.13 -13.22
C GLY A 114 -60.06 -19.33 -13.36
N ALA A 115 -59.88 -20.07 -12.25
CA ALA A 115 -58.83 -21.06 -11.95
C ALA A 115 -58.78 -22.36 -12.78
N ARG A 116 -57.57 -22.94 -12.95
CA ARG A 116 -57.21 -24.32 -12.54
C ARG A 116 -55.75 -24.72 -12.82
N ASP A 117 -55.20 -25.44 -11.83
CA ASP A 117 -54.21 -26.52 -11.85
C ASP A 117 -52.74 -26.26 -12.24
N GLN A 118 -51.89 -26.15 -11.20
CA GLN A 118 -50.47 -26.54 -11.23
C GLN A 118 -50.30 -27.91 -10.56
N VAL A 119 -49.73 -28.88 -11.29
CA VAL A 119 -49.12 -30.09 -10.73
C VAL A 119 -47.76 -30.31 -11.37
N ALA A 120 -46.76 -30.29 -10.47
CA ALA A 120 -45.47 -30.98 -10.41
C ALA A 120 -44.82 -31.59 -11.67
N LEU A 121 -43.51 -31.30 -11.82
CA LEU A 121 -42.52 -32.29 -12.26
C LEU A 121 -41.40 -32.38 -11.23
N ASN A 122 -41.24 -33.61 -10.72
CA ASN A 122 -40.31 -34.05 -9.69
C ASN A 122 -38.85 -34.02 -10.16
N SER A 123 -37.95 -33.72 -9.23
CA SER A 123 -36.57 -34.23 -9.23
C SER A 123 -36.45 -35.28 -8.11
N SER A 124 -36.65 -36.54 -8.48
CA SER A 124 -36.21 -37.70 -7.71
C SER A 124 -35.05 -38.32 -8.48
N ASP A 125 -33.85 -38.29 -7.92
CA ASP A 125 -32.91 -39.40 -7.90
C ASP A 125 -31.58 -38.94 -7.29
N LEU A 126 -31.26 -39.53 -6.12
CA LEU A 126 -29.96 -40.01 -5.66
C LEU A 126 -29.84 -39.88 -4.13
N ASN A 127 -30.44 -40.87 -3.46
CA ASN A 127 -29.99 -41.31 -2.15
C ASN A 127 -29.02 -42.48 -2.35
N SER A 128 -27.79 -42.34 -1.85
CA SER A 128 -27.06 -43.50 -1.29
C SER A 128 -25.98 -43.03 -0.33
N SER A 129 -26.25 -43.09 0.97
CA SER A 129 -25.56 -44.03 1.88
C SER A 129 -25.90 -43.79 3.36
N LYS A 130 -26.58 -44.81 3.93
CA LYS A 130 -26.38 -45.45 5.24
C LYS A 130 -26.56 -44.64 6.55
N GLU A 131 -27.77 -44.83 7.10
CA GLU A 131 -28.11 -45.26 8.46
C GLU A 131 -27.03 -45.26 9.57
N ASN A 132 -27.35 -44.57 10.67
CA ASN A 132 -27.43 -45.21 12.00
C ASN A 132 -28.35 -44.43 12.98
N SER A 133 -29.50 -45.07 13.26
CA SER A 133 -30.28 -45.22 14.50
C SER A 133 -30.23 -44.21 15.68
N LEU A 134 -31.46 -43.74 16.01
CA LEU A 134 -32.19 -43.77 17.31
C LEU A 134 -31.68 -42.93 18.51
N ASP A 135 -32.41 -41.86 18.87
CA ASP A 135 -33.54 -41.85 19.84
C ASP A 135 -33.66 -40.49 20.58
N GLY A 136 -34.89 -40.12 20.96
CA GLY A 136 -35.15 -39.16 22.05
C GLY A 136 -35.58 -37.75 21.64
N GLY A 137 -36.90 -37.54 21.51
CA GLY A 137 -37.49 -36.23 21.23
C GLY A 137 -37.47 -35.25 22.41
N GLN A 138 -37.42 -33.96 22.08
CA GLN A 138 -37.99 -32.87 22.86
C GLN A 138 -38.37 -31.72 21.90
N SER A 139 -39.62 -31.28 21.99
CA SER A 139 -40.13 -30.07 21.33
C SER A 139 -39.42 -28.82 21.86
N PRO A 140 -39.27 -27.76 21.04
CA PRO A 140 -38.27 -26.72 21.26
C PRO A 140 -38.73 -25.69 22.31
N SER A 141 -37.83 -25.36 23.22
CA SER A 141 -37.89 -24.13 24.00
C SER A 141 -37.52 -22.95 23.10
N VAL A 142 -38.34 -21.90 23.22
CA VAL A 142 -38.07 -20.53 22.78
C VAL A 142 -36.76 -20.05 23.43
N ASP A 143 -36.04 -19.16 22.73
CA ASP A 143 -34.78 -18.47 23.09
C ASP A 143 -33.51 -19.02 22.41
N ASP A 144 -33.31 -18.64 21.14
CA ASP A 144 -31.99 -18.30 20.57
C ASP A 144 -32.17 -17.63 19.19
N GLU A 145 -32.68 -16.38 19.16
CA GLU A 145 -32.42 -15.50 18.00
C GLU A 145 -30.94 -15.11 18.03
N ARG A 146 -30.08 -16.00 17.52
CA ARG A 146 -28.76 -15.60 17.08
C ARG A 146 -28.94 -14.72 15.85
N PRO A 147 -28.30 -13.54 15.77
CA PRO A 147 -28.27 -12.77 14.55
C PRO A 147 -27.72 -13.66 13.44
N VAL A 148 -28.39 -13.67 12.29
CA VAL A 148 -27.83 -14.26 11.07
C VAL A 148 -26.65 -13.38 10.66
N ASP A 149 -25.50 -13.61 11.28
CA ASP A 149 -24.23 -12.95 10.96
C ASP A 149 -23.65 -13.60 9.68
N GLY A 150 -24.37 -13.35 8.60
CA GLY A 150 -24.16 -13.92 7.27
C GLY A 150 -24.41 -12.87 6.20
N LEU A 151 -23.91 -11.65 6.41
CA LEU A 151 -23.59 -10.77 5.29
C LEU A 151 -22.51 -11.51 4.49
N ARG A 152 -22.99 -12.18 3.44
CA ARG A 152 -22.23 -12.97 2.45
C ARG A 152 -20.91 -12.27 2.12
N ASP A 153 -19.88 -13.08 1.87
CA ASP A 153 -18.56 -12.73 1.31
C ASP A 153 -18.66 -11.98 -0.03
N VAL A 154 -19.23 -10.77 -0.02
CA VAL A 154 -19.44 -9.92 -1.18
C VAL A 154 -18.38 -8.84 -1.13
N TRP A 155 -17.58 -8.77 -2.20
CA TRP A 155 -16.70 -7.64 -2.41
C TRP A 155 -17.55 -6.43 -2.72
N VAL A 156 -17.29 -5.30 -2.07
CA VAL A 156 -18.11 -4.08 -2.18
C VAL A 156 -17.32 -2.89 -2.76
N ALA A 157 -15.98 -2.98 -2.73
CA ALA A 157 -15.10 -1.94 -3.22
C ALA A 157 -13.74 -2.51 -3.68
N VAL A 158 -12.91 -1.67 -4.27
CA VAL A 158 -11.51 -1.95 -4.64
C VAL A 158 -10.64 -0.77 -4.23
N LEU A 159 -9.44 -1.06 -3.74
CA LEU A 159 -8.42 -0.02 -3.51
C LEU A 159 -7.74 0.29 -4.86
N ARG A 160 -8.03 1.46 -5.43
CA ARG A 160 -7.48 1.88 -6.73
C ARG A 160 -6.07 2.41 -6.64
N LYS A 161 -5.76 3.16 -5.58
CA LYS A 161 -4.46 3.80 -5.35
C LYS A 161 -4.18 3.89 -3.85
N ALA A 162 -2.91 3.76 -3.50
CA ALA A 162 -2.38 4.06 -2.18
C ALA A 162 -1.00 4.72 -2.37
N VAL A 163 -0.84 5.93 -1.85
CA VAL A 163 0.37 6.73 -2.00
C VAL A 163 0.86 7.14 -0.61
N ASP A 164 2.09 6.69 -0.29
CA ASP A 164 2.79 6.98 0.97
C ASP A 164 1.96 6.71 2.23
N VAL A 165 1.17 5.62 2.18
CA VAL A 165 0.27 5.26 3.27
C VAL A 165 1.03 4.67 4.44
N GLU A 166 0.67 5.11 5.64
CA GLU A 166 1.12 4.55 6.91
C GLU A 166 -0.04 3.86 7.62
N TRP A 167 -0.23 2.59 7.30
CA TRP A 167 -1.30 1.78 7.90
C TRP A 167 -1.09 1.63 9.40
N LYS A 168 -2.15 1.85 10.17
CA LYS A 168 -2.14 1.58 11.62
C LYS A 168 -1.98 0.08 11.90
N ASN A 169 -2.51 -0.75 11.01
CA ASN A 169 -2.33 -2.20 11.03
C ASN A 169 -1.86 -2.70 9.65
N PRO A 170 -0.53 -2.77 9.41
CA PRO A 170 0.02 -3.21 8.13
C PRO A 170 -0.36 -4.63 7.74
N LEU A 171 -0.52 -5.54 8.71
CA LEU A 171 -0.86 -6.95 8.46
C LEU A 171 -2.24 -7.12 7.83
N ASN A 172 -3.15 -6.19 8.13
CA ASN A 172 -4.49 -6.18 7.58
C ASN A 172 -4.66 -5.10 6.51
N ALA A 173 -3.61 -4.43 6.04
CA ALA A 173 -3.75 -3.38 5.05
C ALA A 173 -4.31 -3.92 3.72
N PRO A 174 -5.22 -3.22 3.04
CA PRO A 174 -5.65 -3.60 1.69
C PRO A 174 -4.54 -3.36 0.65
N SER A 175 -4.39 -4.29 -0.29
CA SER A 175 -3.47 -4.13 -1.42
C SER A 175 -4.14 -3.42 -2.58
N VAL A 176 -3.37 -2.62 -3.32
CA VAL A 176 -3.88 -1.93 -4.51
C VAL A 176 -4.31 -2.94 -5.58
N GLY A 177 -5.52 -2.78 -6.09
CA GLY A 177 -6.14 -3.64 -7.09
C GLY A 177 -6.89 -4.83 -6.52
N GLU A 178 -6.73 -5.15 -5.23
CA GLU A 178 -7.51 -6.24 -4.61
C GLU A 178 -8.95 -5.78 -4.32
N PRO A 179 -9.96 -6.58 -4.67
CA PRO A 179 -11.32 -6.35 -4.24
C PRO A 179 -11.42 -6.52 -2.71
N MET A 180 -12.17 -5.64 -2.07
CA MET A 180 -12.31 -5.54 -0.63
C MET A 180 -13.75 -5.86 -0.22
N LYS A 181 -13.88 -6.67 0.83
CA LYS A 181 -15.11 -6.81 1.61
C LYS A 181 -15.34 -5.55 2.46
N ALA A 182 -16.52 -5.45 3.06
CA ALA A 182 -16.78 -4.45 4.09
C ALA A 182 -15.72 -4.52 5.19
N ARG A 183 -15.12 -3.37 5.52
CA ARG A 183 -13.98 -3.30 6.45
C ARG A 183 -13.68 -1.89 6.93
N ARG A 184 -13.07 -1.81 8.11
CA ARG A 184 -12.43 -0.60 8.62
C ARG A 184 -11.02 -0.44 8.06
N ILE A 185 -10.64 0.79 7.74
CA ILE A 185 -9.39 1.21 7.14
C ILE A 185 -8.85 2.37 7.98
N GLN A 186 -7.65 2.17 8.54
CA GLN A 186 -7.00 3.13 9.43
C GLN A 186 -5.57 3.37 9.02
N PHE A 187 -5.20 4.63 8.85
CA PHE A 187 -3.83 5.03 8.54
C PHE A 187 -3.54 6.41 9.10
N GLU A 188 -2.31 6.59 9.57
CA GLU A 188 -1.87 7.84 10.19
C GLU A 188 -1.52 8.90 9.14
N ASN A 189 -1.12 8.45 7.95
CA ASN A 189 -0.73 9.36 6.88
C ASN A 189 -0.79 8.72 5.48
N GLY A 190 -0.81 9.55 4.43
CA GLY A 190 -0.85 9.17 3.02
C GLY A 190 -2.18 9.54 2.34
N LEU A 191 -2.33 9.11 1.09
CA LEU A 191 -3.58 9.22 0.33
C LEU A 191 -3.99 7.88 -0.25
N ILE A 192 -5.29 7.60 -0.21
CA ILE A 192 -5.88 6.45 -0.88
C ILE A 192 -7.03 6.86 -1.80
N GLU A 193 -7.26 6.06 -2.84
CA GLU A 193 -8.46 6.12 -3.68
C GLU A 193 -9.18 4.78 -3.59
N ILE A 194 -10.40 4.79 -3.07
CA ILE A 194 -11.29 3.64 -3.05
C ILE A 194 -12.34 3.83 -4.14
N GLN A 195 -12.69 2.75 -4.83
CA GLN A 195 -13.85 2.75 -5.71
C GLN A 195 -14.83 1.66 -5.30
N THR A 196 -16.09 2.01 -5.08
CA THR A 196 -17.14 1.02 -4.80
C THR A 196 -17.60 0.31 -6.07
N ASN A 197 -18.27 -0.83 -5.96
CA ASN A 197 -18.77 -1.57 -7.12
C ASN A 197 -19.83 -0.81 -7.94
N ARG A 198 -20.47 0.21 -7.35
CA ARG A 198 -21.38 1.12 -8.06
C ARG A 198 -20.68 2.30 -8.71
N GLY A 199 -19.37 2.42 -8.48
CA GLY A 199 -18.50 3.39 -9.14
C GLY A 199 -18.18 4.64 -8.33
N ALA A 200 -18.74 4.80 -7.11
CA ALA A 200 -18.42 5.94 -6.25
C ALA A 200 -16.91 5.94 -5.95
N ARG A 201 -16.25 7.05 -6.21
CA ARG A 201 -14.81 7.24 -6.01
C ARG A 201 -14.59 8.07 -4.76
N ILE A 202 -13.84 7.54 -3.81
CA ILE A 202 -13.55 8.18 -2.54
C ILE A 202 -12.05 8.40 -2.47
N VAL A 203 -11.62 9.65 -2.44
CA VAL A 203 -10.22 10.03 -2.18
C VAL A 203 -10.12 10.45 -0.73
N LEU A 204 -9.25 9.80 0.04
CA LEU A 204 -9.11 10.01 1.49
C LEU A 204 -7.66 10.32 1.83
N LYS A 205 -7.46 11.33 2.69
CA LYS A 205 -6.15 11.77 3.17
C LYS A 205 -6.03 11.55 4.69
N GLY A 206 -4.88 11.03 5.10
CA GLY A 206 -4.55 10.73 6.49
C GLY A 206 -4.24 11.97 7.34
N PRO A 207 -4.34 11.89 8.68
CA PRO A 207 -4.76 10.73 9.47
C PRO A 207 -6.25 10.42 9.27
N ALA A 208 -6.58 9.15 9.04
CA ALA A 208 -7.92 8.75 8.65
C ALA A 208 -8.38 7.45 9.29
N ASP A 209 -9.68 7.41 9.57
CA ASP A 209 -10.41 6.26 10.10
C ASP A 209 -11.76 6.18 9.38
N LEU A 210 -11.86 5.24 8.45
CA LEU A 210 -13.01 5.05 7.59
C LEU A 210 -13.38 3.58 7.50
N GLU A 211 -14.66 3.29 7.57
CA GLU A 211 -15.25 1.97 7.39
C GLU A 211 -16.06 1.94 6.09
N VAL A 212 -15.71 1.01 5.21
CA VAL A 212 -16.51 0.67 4.03
C VAL A 212 -17.59 -0.32 4.47
N ILE A 213 -18.85 0.08 4.36
CA ILE A 213 -20.01 -0.71 4.83
C ILE A 213 -20.62 -1.49 3.68
N SER A 214 -20.86 -0.84 2.54
CA SER A 214 -21.42 -1.45 1.33
C SER A 214 -20.91 -0.76 0.06
N ASP A 215 -21.43 -1.17 -1.11
CA ASP A 215 -21.12 -0.49 -2.37
C ASP A 215 -21.81 0.89 -2.50
N MET A 216 -22.67 1.25 -1.54
CA MET A 216 -23.46 2.47 -1.47
C MET A 216 -23.26 3.26 -0.16
N GLU A 217 -22.45 2.78 0.78
CA GLU A 217 -22.38 3.35 2.13
C GLU A 217 -20.98 3.25 2.76
N ILE A 218 -20.54 4.33 3.40
CA ILE A 218 -19.32 4.40 4.22
C ILE A 218 -19.57 5.11 5.55
N ARG A 219 -18.73 4.84 6.54
CA ARG A 219 -18.66 5.59 7.80
C ARG A 219 -17.27 6.18 7.98
N CYS A 220 -17.19 7.49 8.18
CA CYS A 220 -15.96 8.22 8.43
C CYS A 220 -15.97 8.75 9.86
N GLU A 221 -15.06 8.22 10.69
CA GLU A 221 -14.84 8.67 12.06
C GLU A 221 -13.84 9.83 12.11
N LYS A 222 -12.86 9.81 11.20
CA LYS A 222 -11.81 10.83 11.11
C LYS A 222 -11.25 10.89 9.70
N GLY A 223 -10.92 12.09 9.25
CA GLY A 223 -10.10 12.32 8.05
C GLY A 223 -10.74 13.28 7.07
N ARG A 224 -9.95 13.63 6.05
CA ARG A 224 -10.39 14.51 4.97
C ARG A 224 -10.65 13.71 3.71
N LEU A 225 -11.88 13.75 3.19
CA LEU A 225 -12.29 12.98 2.02
C LEU A 225 -12.98 13.83 0.96
N SER A 226 -12.90 13.36 -0.28
CA SER A 226 -13.72 13.79 -1.41
C SER A 226 -14.40 12.57 -2.00
N VAL A 227 -15.69 12.71 -2.30
CA VAL A 227 -16.52 11.67 -2.91
C VAL A 227 -17.02 12.18 -4.25
N ASP A 228 -16.79 11.40 -5.30
CA ASP A 228 -17.34 11.61 -6.63
C ASP A 228 -18.29 10.47 -6.97
N VAL A 229 -19.58 10.80 -7.09
CA VAL A 229 -20.65 9.82 -7.21
C VAL A 229 -21.22 9.81 -8.64
N PRO A 230 -20.94 8.77 -9.44
CA PRO A 230 -21.52 8.65 -10.77
C PRO A 230 -23.01 8.26 -10.69
N PRO A 231 -23.78 8.40 -11.79
CA PRO A 231 -25.22 8.10 -11.80
C PRO A 231 -25.64 6.73 -11.22
N PRO A 232 -24.92 5.61 -11.44
CA PRO A 232 -25.28 4.32 -10.87
C PRO A 232 -25.15 4.22 -9.34
N ALA A 233 -24.44 5.16 -8.72
CA ALA A 233 -24.20 5.25 -7.28
C ALA A 233 -24.99 6.40 -6.62
N GLN A 234 -25.90 7.06 -7.34
CA GLN A 234 -26.75 8.11 -6.78
C GLN A 234 -27.49 7.61 -5.53
N GLY A 235 -27.49 8.42 -4.47
CA GLY A 235 -27.96 8.00 -3.14
C GLY A 235 -26.86 7.44 -2.25
N PHE A 236 -25.59 7.61 -2.63
CA PHE A 236 -24.44 7.22 -1.82
C PHE A 236 -24.48 7.89 -0.44
N LEU A 237 -24.27 7.11 0.62
CA LEU A 237 -24.45 7.57 1.99
C LEU A 237 -23.13 7.60 2.76
N VAL A 238 -22.84 8.73 3.39
CA VAL A 238 -21.69 8.90 4.28
C VAL A 238 -22.18 9.15 5.70
N HIS A 239 -21.78 8.27 6.60
CA HIS A 239 -22.01 8.40 8.04
C HIS A 239 -20.82 9.09 8.70
N THR A 240 -21.10 10.04 9.57
CA THR A 240 -20.12 10.55 10.55
C THR A 240 -20.76 10.55 11.94
N PRO A 241 -20.01 10.74 13.03
CA PRO A 241 -20.58 10.87 14.36
C PRO A 241 -21.67 11.94 14.49
N LEU A 242 -21.60 13.01 13.68
CA LEU A 242 -22.47 14.19 13.82
C LEU A 242 -23.54 14.31 12.74
N VAL A 243 -23.23 13.88 11.52
CA VAL A 243 -24.05 14.13 10.32
C VAL A 243 -24.05 12.94 9.37
N LYS A 244 -25.22 12.66 8.80
CA LYS A 244 -25.39 11.78 7.64
C LYS A 244 -25.53 12.65 6.38
N VAL A 245 -24.76 12.29 5.36
CA VAL A 245 -24.77 12.96 4.05
C VAL A 245 -25.28 11.98 3.00
N VAL A 246 -26.38 12.34 2.32
CA VAL A 246 -26.93 11.56 1.20
C VAL A 246 -26.64 12.31 -0.09
N ASP A 247 -25.95 11.64 -1.00
CA ASP A 247 -25.70 12.13 -2.34
C ASP A 247 -26.97 12.10 -3.21
N ARG A 248 -27.18 13.15 -4.03
CA ARG A 248 -28.23 13.20 -5.06
C ARG A 248 -27.69 13.23 -6.50
N GLY A 249 -26.43 12.84 -6.72
CA GLY A 249 -25.78 12.72 -8.04
C GLY A 249 -24.68 13.76 -8.23
N THR A 250 -23.68 13.78 -7.33
CA THR A 250 -22.89 14.97 -7.00
C THR A 250 -21.45 14.60 -6.62
N ALA A 251 -20.54 15.57 -6.71
CA ALA A 251 -19.24 15.53 -6.06
C ALA A 251 -19.23 16.42 -4.80
N PHE A 252 -18.80 15.89 -3.66
CA PHE A 252 -18.73 16.62 -2.40
C PHE A 252 -17.51 16.22 -1.58
N ALA A 253 -17.13 17.04 -0.60
CA ALA A 253 -15.99 16.81 0.28
C ALA A 253 -16.34 17.01 1.75
N MET A 254 -15.61 16.34 2.62
CA MET A 254 -15.83 16.37 4.07
C MET A 254 -14.51 16.40 4.84
N ASP A 255 -14.46 17.18 5.92
CA ASP A 255 -13.38 17.15 6.91
C ASP A 255 -14.00 16.72 8.25
N VAL A 256 -13.74 15.48 8.68
CA VAL A 256 -14.23 14.93 9.94
C VAL A 256 -13.09 14.95 10.95
N ARG A 257 -13.20 15.84 11.95
CA ARG A 257 -12.17 16.03 12.96
C ARG A 257 -12.43 15.13 14.17
N GLY A 258 -11.34 14.69 14.81
CA GLY A 258 -11.39 13.79 15.97
C GLY A 258 -11.97 14.42 17.25
N ASP A 259 -12.23 15.72 17.25
CA ASP A 259 -12.89 16.47 18.33
C ASP A 259 -14.42 16.52 18.17
N ALA A 260 -14.98 15.66 17.33
CA ALA A 260 -16.40 15.64 16.99
C ALA A 260 -16.90 16.97 16.41
N THR A 261 -16.12 17.55 15.50
CA THR A 261 -16.57 18.57 14.54
C THR A 261 -16.46 18.05 13.11
N ALA A 262 -17.33 18.51 12.21
CA ALA A 262 -17.32 18.10 10.81
C ALA A 262 -17.62 19.26 9.87
N GLU A 263 -17.02 19.25 8.67
CA GLU A 263 -17.35 20.18 7.60
C GLU A 263 -17.82 19.41 6.36
N VAL A 264 -18.82 19.93 5.64
CA VAL A 264 -19.31 19.39 4.37
C VAL A 264 -19.30 20.49 3.32
N HIS A 265 -18.70 20.21 2.17
CA HIS A 265 -18.51 21.14 1.06
C HIS A 265 -19.01 20.51 -0.25
N VAL A 266 -19.94 21.16 -0.97
CA VAL A 266 -20.44 20.63 -2.24
C VAL A 266 -19.61 21.19 -3.39
N ILE A 267 -18.99 20.29 -4.16
CA ILE A 267 -18.12 20.64 -5.28
C ILE A 267 -18.92 20.82 -6.56
N ASP A 268 -19.85 19.91 -6.85
CA ASP A 268 -20.70 19.94 -8.05
C ASP A 268 -21.97 19.13 -7.79
N GLY A 269 -23.16 19.76 -7.86
CA GLY A 269 -24.47 19.12 -7.71
C GLY A 269 -25.22 19.49 -6.40
N LEU A 270 -25.85 18.48 -5.77
CA LEU A 270 -26.70 18.60 -4.58
C LEU A 270 -26.46 17.45 -3.57
N VAL A 271 -26.36 17.77 -2.28
CA VAL A 271 -26.40 16.79 -1.18
C VAL A 271 -27.49 17.13 -0.15
N GLU A 272 -27.94 16.12 0.57
CA GLU A 272 -28.87 16.26 1.70
C GLU A 272 -28.19 15.85 3.01
N LEU A 273 -28.39 16.66 4.05
CA LEU A 273 -27.80 16.49 5.37
C LEU A 273 -28.86 16.19 6.42
N SER A 274 -28.57 15.24 7.30
CA SER A 274 -29.35 14.94 8.50
C SER A 274 -28.44 14.90 9.73
N SER A 275 -28.76 15.69 10.75
CA SER A 275 -28.04 15.64 12.03
C SER A 275 -28.26 14.28 12.71
N GLN A 276 -27.24 13.77 13.41
CA GLN A 276 -27.31 12.55 14.22
C GLN A 276 -27.53 12.86 15.72
N VAL A 277 -27.30 14.10 16.13
CA VAL A 277 -27.34 14.51 17.55
C VAL A 277 -28.67 15.17 17.90
N VAL A 278 -29.24 15.95 16.98
CA VAL A 278 -30.46 16.75 17.20
C VAL A 278 -31.44 16.48 16.06
N ASP A 279 -32.73 16.41 16.39
CA ASP A 279 -33.79 16.28 15.38
C ASP A 279 -33.99 17.63 14.66
N LEU A 280 -33.29 17.80 13.55
CA LEU A 280 -33.36 18.96 12.67
C LEU A 280 -33.99 18.57 11.32
N PRO A 281 -34.73 19.47 10.67
CA PRO A 281 -35.19 19.22 9.31
C PRO A 281 -33.99 18.98 8.39
N MET A 282 -34.18 18.07 7.43
CA MET A 282 -33.18 17.78 6.43
C MET A 282 -32.75 19.05 5.71
N ARG A 283 -31.45 19.23 5.55
CA ARG A 283 -30.86 20.42 4.95
C ARG A 283 -30.24 20.08 3.60
N GLU A 284 -30.65 20.80 2.56
CA GLU A 284 -30.03 20.71 1.24
C GLU A 284 -28.82 21.64 1.14
N LEU A 285 -27.77 21.18 0.45
CA LEU A 285 -26.64 22.00 0.01
C LEU A 285 -26.39 21.83 -1.48
N ARG A 286 -26.17 22.94 -2.17
CA ARG A 286 -25.90 23.04 -3.62
C ARG A 286 -24.44 23.35 -3.89
N GLU A 287 -24.04 23.20 -5.15
CA GLU A 287 -22.72 23.58 -5.66
C GLU A 287 -22.21 24.91 -5.09
N GLY A 288 -21.00 24.88 -4.52
CA GLY A 288 -20.35 26.04 -3.91
C GLY A 288 -20.82 26.38 -2.49
N GLU A 289 -21.78 25.64 -1.93
CA GLU A 289 -22.22 25.79 -0.54
C GLU A 289 -21.45 24.86 0.40
N ALA A 290 -21.26 25.31 1.64
CA ALA A 290 -20.60 24.55 2.69
C ALA A 290 -21.21 24.80 4.09
N VAL A 291 -21.11 23.78 4.95
CA VAL A 291 -21.62 23.81 6.32
C VAL A 291 -20.60 23.17 7.27
N GLY A 292 -20.37 23.82 8.41
CA GLY A 292 -19.75 23.24 9.59
C GLY A 292 -20.79 22.69 10.56
N VAL A 293 -20.49 21.57 11.19
CA VAL A 293 -21.29 20.89 12.21
C VAL A 293 -20.45 20.83 13.48
N ALA A 294 -20.92 21.50 14.54
CA ALA A 294 -20.27 21.47 15.84
C ALA A 294 -20.73 20.25 16.66
N THR A 295 -20.17 20.09 17.86
CA THR A 295 -20.45 18.97 18.77
C THR A 295 -21.93 18.89 19.22
N ASP A 296 -22.65 20.02 19.16
CA ASP A 296 -24.09 20.10 19.40
C ASP A 296 -24.94 19.59 18.22
N GLY A 297 -24.32 19.22 17.09
CA GLY A 297 -24.99 18.75 15.89
C GLY A 297 -25.76 19.82 15.11
N ILE A 298 -25.56 21.11 15.41
CA ILE A 298 -26.17 22.24 14.71
C ILE A 298 -25.36 22.61 13.47
N PHE A 299 -26.07 22.96 12.39
CA PHE A 299 -25.49 23.35 11.11
C PHE A 299 -25.19 24.85 11.04
N ASN A 300 -23.92 25.20 10.84
CA ASN A 300 -23.43 26.57 10.68
C ASN A 300 -22.88 26.79 9.26
N ASN A 301 -23.24 27.90 8.62
CA ASN A 301 -22.71 28.20 7.28
C ASN A 301 -21.24 28.59 7.36
N ILE A 302 -20.43 28.04 6.48
CA ILE A 302 -19.01 28.37 6.34
C ILE A 302 -18.68 28.69 4.88
N PRO A 303 -17.59 29.43 4.60
CA PRO A 303 -17.11 29.58 3.24
C PRO A 303 -16.70 28.23 2.63
N ALA A 304 -17.05 27.99 1.38
CA ALA A 304 -16.59 26.79 0.67
C ALA A 304 -15.07 26.84 0.44
N ALA A 305 -14.41 25.72 0.72
CA ALA A 305 -12.95 25.58 0.65
C ALA A 305 -12.53 24.34 -0.17
N SER A 306 -13.19 24.12 -1.31
CA SER A 306 -13.05 22.91 -2.14
C SER A 306 -11.60 22.57 -2.52
N GLU A 307 -10.72 23.58 -2.67
CA GLU A 307 -9.30 23.38 -3.00
C GLU A 307 -8.47 22.77 -1.86
N SER A 308 -8.96 22.81 -0.62
CA SER A 308 -8.27 22.24 0.55
C SER A 308 -8.45 20.73 0.70
N PHE A 309 -9.32 20.12 -0.12
CA PHE A 309 -9.68 18.70 -0.08
C PHE A 309 -8.86 17.86 -1.08
N PRO A 310 -8.61 16.59 -0.76
CA PRO A 310 -7.83 15.74 -1.63
C PRO A 310 -8.57 15.53 -2.96
N SER A 311 -7.87 15.71 -4.08
CA SER A 311 -8.45 15.60 -5.42
C SER A 311 -7.88 14.42 -6.21
N THR A 312 -8.61 13.97 -7.24
CA THR A 312 -8.08 12.98 -8.20
C THR A 312 -6.80 13.48 -8.88
N ALA A 313 -6.67 14.78 -9.11
CA ALA A 313 -5.47 15.37 -9.69
C ALA A 313 -4.26 15.28 -8.73
N GLU A 314 -4.45 15.56 -7.44
CA GLU A 314 -3.42 15.43 -6.40
C GLU A 314 -2.93 13.98 -6.30
N ILE A 315 -3.84 13.02 -6.16
CA ILE A 315 -3.41 11.62 -6.04
C ILE A 315 -2.73 11.12 -7.31
N ASN A 316 -3.16 11.57 -8.50
CA ASN A 316 -2.50 11.24 -9.78
C ASN A 316 -1.09 11.85 -9.88
N SER A 317 -0.88 13.08 -9.42
CA SER A 317 0.44 13.71 -9.43
C SER A 317 1.40 13.00 -8.48
N ARG A 318 0.96 12.70 -7.25
CA ARG A 318 1.75 11.95 -6.28
C ARG A 318 2.04 10.51 -6.73
N THR A 319 1.05 9.83 -7.33
CA THR A 319 1.25 8.49 -7.92
C THR A 319 2.37 8.50 -8.95
N ARG A 320 2.40 9.49 -9.86
CA ARG A 320 3.46 9.62 -10.87
C ARG A 320 4.84 9.84 -10.23
N ALA A 321 4.92 10.67 -9.18
CA ALA A 321 6.16 10.89 -8.45
C ALA A 321 6.67 9.58 -7.82
N VAL A 322 5.80 8.83 -7.13
CA VAL A 322 6.15 7.54 -6.52
C VAL A 322 6.58 6.51 -7.56
N VAL A 323 5.89 6.41 -8.70
CA VAL A 323 6.27 5.50 -9.79
C VAL A 323 7.66 5.83 -10.34
N ASN A 324 7.99 7.12 -10.47
CA ASN A 324 9.32 7.54 -10.91
C ASN A 324 10.40 7.14 -9.89
N GLU A 325 10.13 7.28 -8.59
CA GLU A 325 11.05 6.85 -7.52
C GLU A 325 11.22 5.33 -7.52
N MET A 326 10.14 4.56 -7.55
CA MET A 326 10.17 3.10 -7.66
C MET A 326 10.99 2.64 -8.87
N ARG A 327 10.91 3.34 -10.00
CA ARG A 327 11.70 3.03 -11.20
C ARG A 327 13.20 3.22 -10.96
N GLN A 328 13.61 4.19 -10.16
CA GLN A 328 15.03 4.37 -9.81
C GLN A 328 15.50 3.26 -8.87
N SER A 329 14.74 2.95 -7.82
CA SER A 329 15.07 1.86 -6.89
C SER A 329 15.10 0.50 -7.60
N TRP A 330 14.21 0.26 -8.56
CA TRP A 330 14.24 -0.92 -9.43
C TRP A 330 15.51 -0.95 -10.29
N LYS A 331 15.91 0.15 -10.94
CA LYS A 331 17.16 0.22 -11.72
C LYS A 331 18.40 -0.06 -10.87
N GLN A 332 18.40 0.33 -9.60
CA GLN A 332 19.49 0.02 -8.69
C GLN A 332 19.53 -1.47 -8.36
N ARG A 333 18.40 -2.07 -7.98
CA ARG A 333 18.30 -3.52 -7.73
C ARG A 333 18.68 -4.32 -8.96
N ARG A 334 18.24 -3.92 -10.15
CA ARG A 334 18.67 -4.48 -11.43
C ARG A 334 20.20 -4.54 -11.54
N ARG A 335 20.92 -3.47 -11.18
CA ARG A 335 22.39 -3.46 -11.19
C ARG A 335 22.98 -4.41 -10.16
N ALA A 336 22.40 -4.47 -8.96
CA ALA A 336 22.84 -5.40 -7.92
C ALA A 336 22.68 -6.86 -8.36
N ILE A 337 21.52 -7.22 -8.94
CA ILE A 337 21.25 -8.53 -9.53
C ILE A 337 22.28 -8.84 -10.62
N SER A 338 22.44 -7.94 -11.60
CA SER A 338 23.36 -8.13 -12.72
C SER A 338 24.81 -8.29 -12.28
N ASN A 339 25.21 -7.73 -11.13
CA ASN A 339 26.57 -7.82 -10.61
C ASN A 339 26.79 -8.99 -9.64
N ASP A 340 25.72 -9.64 -9.15
CA ASP A 340 25.82 -10.79 -8.27
C ASP A 340 26.43 -11.98 -9.06
N PRO A 341 27.59 -12.52 -8.64
CA PRO A 341 28.26 -13.60 -9.36
C PRO A 341 27.48 -14.92 -9.35
N SER A 342 26.50 -15.07 -8.47
CA SER A 342 25.60 -16.23 -8.45
C SER A 342 24.39 -16.08 -9.38
N CYS A 343 24.13 -14.89 -9.93
CA CYS A 343 23.05 -14.67 -10.89
C CYS A 343 23.42 -15.33 -12.23
N ILE A 344 22.60 -16.30 -12.67
CA ILE A 344 22.83 -17.04 -13.92
C ILE A 344 21.82 -16.68 -15.02
N VAL A 345 20.60 -16.25 -14.65
CA VAL A 345 19.62 -15.71 -15.59
C VAL A 345 18.97 -14.49 -15.00
N TYR A 346 18.91 -13.41 -15.76
CA TYR A 346 18.10 -12.25 -15.42
C TYR A 346 17.40 -11.66 -16.64
N PHE A 347 16.09 -11.81 -16.69
CA PHE A 347 15.20 -11.23 -17.68
C PHE A 347 14.44 -10.06 -17.04
N ASP A 348 14.81 -8.85 -17.45
CA ASP A 348 14.17 -7.62 -16.98
C ASP A 348 12.94 -7.24 -17.81
N PHE A 349 12.70 -7.95 -18.92
CA PHE A 349 11.65 -7.66 -19.91
C PHE A 349 11.64 -6.20 -20.38
N GLU A 350 12.79 -5.59 -20.58
CA GLU A 350 12.91 -4.33 -21.32
C GLU A 350 13.43 -4.59 -22.74
N ARG A 351 12.98 -3.80 -23.72
CA ARG A 351 13.55 -3.88 -25.08
C ARG A 351 14.97 -3.35 -25.06
N SER A 352 15.92 -4.14 -25.55
CA SER A 352 17.25 -3.63 -25.87
C SER A 352 17.16 -2.72 -27.09
N ASN A 353 17.91 -1.61 -27.11
CA ASN A 353 18.13 -0.83 -28.34
C ASN A 353 19.39 -1.29 -29.09
N ASP A 354 20.14 -2.25 -28.53
CA ASP A 354 21.52 -2.58 -28.92
C ASP A 354 21.62 -3.79 -29.88
N GLY A 355 20.56 -4.08 -30.63
CA GLY A 355 20.46 -5.24 -31.53
C GLY A 355 20.36 -4.82 -33.00
N PRO A 356 20.72 -5.69 -33.96
CA PRO A 356 20.44 -5.46 -35.37
C PRO A 356 18.94 -5.27 -35.57
N ARG A 357 18.54 -4.26 -36.35
CA ARG A 357 17.15 -3.88 -36.63
C ARG A 357 16.30 -5.12 -36.99
N GLY A 358 15.53 -5.65 -36.03
CA GLY A 358 14.60 -6.77 -36.26
C GLY A 358 14.38 -7.71 -35.06
N ASP A 359 15.38 -7.97 -34.22
CA ASP A 359 15.33 -9.05 -33.21
C ASP A 359 14.75 -8.64 -31.84
N HIS A 360 14.36 -7.38 -31.65
CA HIS A 360 13.93 -6.85 -30.35
C HIS A 360 12.56 -7.36 -29.87
N ASP A 361 11.75 -7.90 -30.78
CA ASP A 361 10.39 -8.34 -30.47
C ASP A 361 10.29 -9.84 -30.16
N THR A 362 11.30 -10.63 -30.53
CA THR A 362 11.32 -12.09 -30.39
C THR A 362 12.35 -12.58 -29.38
N MET A 363 13.05 -11.68 -28.67
CA MET A 363 14.11 -12.04 -27.73
C MET A 363 14.04 -11.20 -26.45
N VAL A 364 14.31 -11.84 -25.31
CA VAL A 364 14.58 -11.20 -24.02
C VAL A 364 16.05 -11.41 -23.68
N ARG A 365 16.77 -10.34 -23.40
CA ARG A 365 18.21 -10.40 -23.08
C ARG A 365 18.43 -10.93 -21.67
N ASN A 366 19.37 -11.85 -21.50
CA ASN A 366 19.91 -12.22 -20.19
C ASN A 366 20.89 -11.14 -19.71
N HIS A 367 20.60 -10.53 -18.56
CA HIS A 367 21.38 -9.47 -17.93
C HIS A 367 22.31 -9.96 -16.82
N ALA A 368 22.46 -11.28 -16.62
CA ALA A 368 23.47 -11.85 -15.74
C ALA A 368 24.90 -11.51 -16.25
N ARG A 369 25.83 -11.27 -15.31
CA ARG A 369 27.20 -10.80 -15.60
C ARG A 369 27.93 -11.64 -16.63
N ASP A 370 27.90 -12.95 -16.45
CA ASP A 370 28.68 -13.92 -17.23
C ASP A 370 27.84 -14.65 -18.28
N ALA A 371 26.71 -14.07 -18.70
CA ALA A 371 25.89 -14.61 -19.77
C ALA A 371 26.57 -14.40 -21.13
N GLU A 372 27.26 -15.42 -21.65
CA GLU A 372 27.95 -15.42 -22.96
C GLU A 372 26.98 -15.43 -24.17
N GLY A 373 25.85 -14.73 -24.10
CA GLY A 373 24.83 -14.68 -25.17
C GLY A 373 23.98 -15.95 -25.35
N ASN A 374 24.48 -17.11 -24.93
CA ASN A 374 23.81 -18.42 -25.04
C ASN A 374 22.64 -18.63 -24.04
N GLY A 375 22.36 -17.64 -23.19
CA GLY A 375 21.30 -17.67 -22.17
C GLY A 375 20.15 -16.69 -22.40
N ASN A 376 20.10 -15.99 -23.55
CA ASN A 376 18.96 -15.13 -23.89
C ASN A 376 17.68 -15.96 -24.05
N GLY A 377 16.54 -15.36 -23.70
CA GLY A 377 15.23 -15.97 -23.89
C GLY A 377 14.68 -15.70 -25.29
N ILE A 378 14.15 -16.72 -25.95
CA ILE A 378 13.43 -16.60 -27.21
C ILE A 378 11.93 -16.55 -26.93
N ILE A 379 11.28 -15.47 -27.35
CA ILE A 379 9.85 -15.25 -27.19
C ILE A 379 9.11 -15.99 -28.29
N VAL A 380 8.13 -16.81 -27.91
CA VAL A 380 7.25 -17.51 -28.84
C VAL A 380 5.81 -17.15 -28.51
N GLY A 381 5.13 -16.47 -29.43
CA GLY A 381 3.70 -16.14 -29.33
C GLY A 381 3.31 -15.01 -28.38
N CYS A 382 4.13 -14.69 -27.37
CA CYS A 382 3.79 -13.66 -26.38
C CYS A 382 3.78 -12.24 -26.98
N ASP A 383 2.82 -11.42 -26.53
CA ASP A 383 2.75 -10.00 -26.86
C ASP A 383 3.44 -9.13 -25.80
N TRP A 384 4.11 -8.07 -26.25
CA TRP A 384 4.63 -7.03 -25.36
C TRP A 384 3.49 -6.16 -24.80
N THR A 385 3.49 -5.92 -23.49
CA THR A 385 2.47 -5.12 -22.81
C THR A 385 3.07 -4.29 -21.66
N SER A 386 2.21 -3.58 -20.92
CA SER A 386 2.61 -2.82 -19.73
C SER A 386 2.75 -3.73 -18.49
N GLY A 387 3.85 -3.52 -17.76
CA GLY A 387 4.20 -4.21 -16.52
C GLY A 387 3.58 -3.60 -15.26
N ARG A 388 4.23 -3.80 -14.11
CA ARG A 388 3.78 -3.35 -12.77
C ARG A 388 3.46 -1.86 -12.67
N TRP A 389 4.18 -1.01 -13.41
CA TRP A 389 3.96 0.43 -13.39
C TRP A 389 4.15 1.05 -14.79
N SER A 390 3.65 2.28 -14.93
CA SER A 390 3.75 3.02 -16.18
C SER A 390 5.21 3.12 -16.66
N GLY A 391 5.45 2.74 -17.91
CA GLY A 391 6.78 2.72 -18.52
C GLY A 391 7.64 1.49 -18.22
N LYS A 392 7.18 0.55 -17.37
CA LYS A 392 7.74 -0.81 -17.27
C LYS A 392 7.06 -1.71 -18.29
N ARG A 393 7.82 -2.55 -18.99
CA ARG A 393 7.28 -3.52 -19.95
C ARG A 393 7.12 -4.90 -19.34
N ALA A 394 6.28 -5.72 -19.96
CA ALA A 394 6.02 -7.11 -19.61
C ALA A 394 5.69 -7.93 -20.87
N LEU A 395 5.67 -9.26 -20.73
CA LEU A 395 5.04 -10.15 -21.72
C LEU A 395 3.68 -10.64 -21.22
N ASP A 396 2.71 -10.69 -22.13
CA ASP A 396 1.38 -11.27 -21.93
C ASP A 396 1.41 -12.75 -22.40
N PHE A 397 1.04 -13.66 -21.50
CA PHE A 397 0.92 -15.09 -21.74
C PHE A 397 -0.57 -15.44 -21.71
N LYS A 398 -1.17 -15.67 -22.88
CA LYS A 398 -2.62 -15.94 -23.00
C LYS A 398 -2.92 -17.16 -23.83
N ASN A 399 -2.16 -17.38 -24.90
CA ASN A 399 -2.36 -18.50 -25.81
C ASN A 399 -1.61 -19.74 -25.32
N VAL A 400 -2.10 -20.90 -25.74
CA VAL A 400 -1.51 -22.20 -25.40
C VAL A 400 -0.08 -22.38 -25.93
N SER A 401 0.34 -21.55 -26.90
CA SER A 401 1.69 -21.54 -27.46
C SER A 401 2.66 -20.62 -26.71
N ASP A 402 2.16 -19.66 -25.94
CA ASP A 402 2.96 -18.54 -25.42
C ASP A 402 4.00 -19.04 -24.43
N ARG A 403 5.28 -18.70 -24.67
CA ARG A 403 6.41 -19.08 -23.81
C ARG A 403 7.66 -18.25 -24.07
N VAL A 404 8.60 -18.31 -23.15
CA VAL A 404 10.00 -17.90 -23.37
C VAL A 404 10.90 -19.12 -23.23
N LEU A 405 11.68 -19.42 -24.26
CA LEU A 405 12.61 -20.55 -24.31
C LEU A 405 14.04 -20.09 -24.02
N PHE A 406 14.75 -20.78 -23.14
CA PHE A 406 16.16 -20.50 -22.84
C PHE A 406 16.83 -21.75 -22.29
N SER A 407 18.16 -21.73 -22.19
CA SER A 407 18.94 -22.85 -21.67
C SER A 407 19.82 -22.42 -20.50
N VAL A 408 19.87 -23.27 -19.49
CA VAL A 408 20.79 -23.19 -18.36
C VAL A 408 21.32 -24.60 -18.18
N ASP A 409 22.62 -24.80 -18.37
CA ASP A 409 23.21 -26.12 -18.25
C ASP A 409 23.67 -26.39 -16.82
N GLY A 410 23.45 -27.61 -16.33
CA GLY A 410 24.12 -28.13 -15.15
C GLY A 410 23.21 -28.68 -14.05
N GLU A 411 23.87 -29.07 -12.96
CA GLU A 411 23.25 -29.49 -11.71
C GLU A 411 23.50 -28.41 -10.67
N HIS A 412 22.45 -28.05 -9.94
CA HIS A 412 22.46 -26.98 -8.95
C HIS A 412 22.17 -27.58 -7.58
N GLU A 413 23.18 -27.61 -6.70
CA GLU A 413 23.00 -28.02 -5.30
C GLU A 413 22.02 -27.08 -4.58
N SER A 414 22.12 -25.77 -4.85
CA SER A 414 21.18 -24.76 -4.37
C SER A 414 20.76 -23.82 -5.50
N LEU A 415 19.48 -23.47 -5.54
CA LEU A 415 18.90 -22.67 -6.62
C LEU A 415 17.79 -21.76 -6.05
N THR A 416 17.84 -20.49 -6.42
CA THR A 416 16.76 -19.53 -6.11
C THR A 416 16.19 -18.97 -7.41
N CYS A 417 14.88 -19.00 -7.57
CA CYS A 417 14.19 -18.30 -8.67
C CYS A 417 13.21 -17.29 -8.11
N ILE A 418 13.12 -16.13 -8.75
CA ILE A 418 12.16 -15.06 -8.42
C ILE A 418 11.51 -14.58 -9.71
N THR A 419 10.19 -14.40 -9.71
CA THR A 419 9.45 -13.86 -10.84
C THR A 419 8.37 -12.89 -10.38
N SER A 420 8.17 -11.81 -11.14
CA SER A 420 7.08 -10.85 -10.90
C SER A 420 5.99 -11.06 -11.94
N ILE A 421 4.81 -11.46 -11.47
CA ILE A 421 3.71 -11.89 -12.33
C ILE A 421 2.39 -11.22 -11.97
N ARG A 422 1.48 -11.16 -12.95
CA ARG A 422 0.07 -10.81 -12.75
C ARG A 422 -0.78 -11.96 -13.27
N VAL A 423 -1.31 -12.78 -12.38
CA VAL A 423 -2.13 -13.95 -12.75
C VAL A 423 -3.49 -13.45 -13.24
N GLY A 424 -3.85 -13.74 -14.49
CA GLY A 424 -5.15 -13.37 -15.06
C GLY A 424 -6.26 -14.28 -14.55
N SER A 425 -6.04 -15.59 -14.66
CA SER A 425 -6.92 -16.62 -14.11
C SER A 425 -6.14 -17.87 -13.78
N ILE A 426 -6.58 -18.58 -12.75
CA ILE A 426 -6.27 -19.99 -12.59
C ILE A 426 -7.48 -20.69 -13.20
N ASP A 427 -7.36 -21.26 -14.38
CA ASP A 427 -8.44 -21.93 -15.13
C ASP A 427 -8.13 -23.43 -15.34
N ARG A 428 -6.92 -23.84 -14.97
CA ARG A 428 -6.37 -25.19 -15.15
C ARG A 428 -5.97 -25.79 -13.81
N THR A 429 -5.83 -27.12 -13.78
CA THR A 429 -5.25 -27.82 -12.64
C THR A 429 -3.79 -27.42 -12.42
N PHE A 430 -3.06 -27.17 -13.51
CA PHE A 430 -1.67 -26.72 -13.50
C PHE A 430 -1.47 -25.55 -14.45
N SER A 431 -0.76 -24.53 -13.98
CA SER A 431 -0.32 -23.36 -14.72
C SER A 431 1.20 -23.22 -14.54
N SER A 432 1.96 -23.54 -15.57
CA SER A 432 3.43 -23.57 -15.58
C SER A 432 4.02 -22.18 -15.40
N LEU A 433 4.96 -22.02 -14.47
CA LEU A 433 5.76 -20.81 -14.32
C LEU A 433 7.14 -21.01 -14.96
N LEU A 434 7.83 -22.09 -14.61
CA LEU A 434 9.13 -22.51 -15.13
C LEU A 434 9.18 -24.04 -15.22
N MET A 435 9.54 -24.59 -16.36
CA MET A 435 9.53 -26.04 -16.61
C MET A 435 10.80 -26.48 -17.32
N SER A 436 11.34 -27.65 -16.93
CA SER A 436 12.38 -28.37 -17.68
C SER A 436 11.77 -29.44 -18.61
N GLY A 437 12.45 -29.77 -19.71
CA GLY A 437 11.93 -30.60 -20.82
C GLY A 437 12.58 -31.97 -21.04
N ASP A 438 13.71 -32.27 -20.40
CA ASP A 438 14.55 -33.45 -20.70
C ASP A 438 14.15 -34.74 -19.94
N ALA A 439 13.07 -34.69 -19.14
CA ALA A 439 12.51 -35.73 -18.26
C ALA A 439 13.54 -36.65 -17.62
N VAL A 440 14.67 -36.08 -17.21
CA VAL A 440 15.73 -36.74 -16.45
C VAL A 440 15.56 -36.52 -14.94
N GLU A 441 16.23 -37.34 -14.13
CA GLU A 441 16.25 -37.18 -12.68
C GLU A 441 16.73 -35.76 -12.29
N GLY A 442 16.09 -35.19 -11.27
CA GLY A 442 16.45 -33.89 -10.73
C GLY A 442 15.76 -32.72 -11.42
N GLU A 443 15.03 -32.95 -12.50
CA GLU A 443 14.36 -31.86 -13.21
C GLU A 443 13.36 -31.10 -12.37
N LEU A 444 13.46 -29.78 -12.46
CA LEU A 444 12.57 -28.86 -11.79
C LEU A 444 11.29 -28.62 -12.60
N GLN A 445 10.17 -28.50 -11.88
CA GLN A 445 8.89 -28.01 -12.39
C GLN A 445 8.28 -27.05 -11.38
N TRP A 446 8.18 -25.79 -11.75
CA TRP A 446 7.55 -24.76 -10.91
C TRP A 446 6.25 -24.28 -11.54
N LYS A 447 5.15 -24.40 -10.80
CA LYS A 447 3.80 -24.17 -11.30
C LYS A 447 2.86 -23.69 -10.21
N ILE A 448 1.78 -23.04 -10.63
CA ILE A 448 0.59 -22.85 -9.80
C ILE A 448 -0.30 -24.07 -10.02
N SER A 449 -0.81 -24.64 -8.93
CA SER A 449 -1.76 -25.74 -8.98
C SER A 449 -3.07 -25.41 -8.27
N ARG A 450 -4.17 -25.93 -8.79
CA ARG A 450 -5.48 -25.88 -8.12
C ARG A 450 -6.19 -27.21 -8.27
N THR A 451 -6.45 -27.85 -7.14
CA THR A 451 -7.27 -29.05 -7.08
C THR A 451 -8.72 -28.70 -6.74
N GLY A 452 -9.63 -29.68 -6.83
CA GLY A 452 -11.03 -29.47 -6.43
C GLY A 452 -11.19 -29.07 -4.96
N ALA A 453 -10.31 -29.55 -4.07
CA ALA A 453 -10.31 -29.20 -2.66
C ALA A 453 -9.82 -27.76 -2.38
N ASP A 454 -9.01 -27.21 -3.28
CA ASP A 454 -8.45 -25.86 -3.12
C ASP A 454 -9.37 -24.79 -3.70
N ASN A 455 -10.31 -25.14 -4.58
CA ASN A 455 -11.18 -24.19 -5.28
C ASN A 455 -11.94 -23.28 -4.28
N PRO A 456 -11.86 -21.94 -4.39
CA PRO A 456 -11.33 -21.15 -5.52
C PRO A 456 -9.85 -20.73 -5.44
N MET A 457 -9.11 -21.18 -4.44
CA MET A 457 -7.71 -20.84 -4.19
C MET A 457 -6.73 -21.70 -5.01
N GLY A 458 -5.55 -21.14 -5.27
CA GLY A 458 -4.40 -21.83 -5.85
C GLY A 458 -3.23 -21.96 -4.88
N ARG A 459 -2.35 -22.93 -5.15
CA ARG A 459 -1.11 -23.21 -4.41
C ARG A 459 0.10 -23.05 -5.32
N LEU A 460 1.22 -22.64 -4.74
CA LEU A 460 2.52 -22.83 -5.38
C LEU A 460 2.94 -24.29 -5.26
N ARG A 461 3.49 -24.84 -6.34
CA ARG A 461 3.99 -26.20 -6.41
C ARG A 461 5.35 -26.19 -7.10
N LEU A 462 6.39 -26.52 -6.32
CA LEU A 462 7.68 -26.92 -6.86
C LEU A 462 7.72 -28.44 -6.88
N ALA A 463 8.12 -29.03 -7.99
CA ALA A 463 8.29 -30.47 -8.11
C ALA A 463 9.68 -30.80 -8.66
N ARG A 464 10.29 -31.85 -8.14
CA ARG A 464 11.54 -32.44 -8.63
C ARG A 464 11.27 -33.83 -9.19
N ARG A 465 11.74 -34.14 -10.40
CA ARG A 465 11.60 -35.48 -10.98
C ARG A 465 12.49 -36.49 -10.25
N SER A 466 11.92 -37.62 -9.84
CA SER A 466 12.63 -38.71 -9.16
C SER A 466 13.13 -39.77 -10.16
N ALA A 467 14.19 -40.50 -9.79
CA ALA A 467 14.67 -41.66 -10.53
C ALA A 467 13.96 -42.96 -10.17
N GLU A 468 13.24 -43.01 -9.04
CA GLU A 468 12.83 -44.28 -8.44
C GLU A 468 11.70 -44.99 -9.20
N TRP A 469 10.81 -44.27 -9.91
CA TRP A 469 9.75 -44.85 -10.76
C TRP A 469 9.51 -44.00 -12.01
N ASP A 470 9.10 -44.65 -13.11
CA ASP A 470 8.70 -43.97 -14.34
C ASP A 470 7.64 -42.89 -14.03
N ASN A 471 7.97 -41.61 -14.29
CA ASN A 471 7.17 -40.42 -14.05
C ASN A 471 6.88 -39.98 -12.60
N SER A 472 7.54 -40.50 -11.55
CA SER A 472 7.33 -39.99 -10.19
C SER A 472 8.03 -38.64 -9.93
N VAL A 473 7.35 -37.75 -9.19
CA VAL A 473 7.89 -36.43 -8.79
C VAL A 473 7.80 -36.28 -7.27
N SER A 474 8.81 -35.66 -6.66
CA SER A 474 8.76 -35.17 -5.28
C SER A 474 8.17 -33.76 -5.29
N ASP A 475 6.99 -33.60 -4.68
CA ASP A 475 6.26 -32.34 -4.65
C ASP A 475 6.45 -31.58 -3.35
N PHE A 476 6.59 -30.27 -3.48
CA PHE A 476 6.66 -29.29 -2.40
C PHE A 476 5.53 -28.28 -2.62
N LEU A 477 4.54 -28.30 -1.74
CA LEU A 477 3.28 -27.58 -1.90
C LEU A 477 3.18 -26.48 -0.87
N SER A 478 2.77 -25.29 -1.29
CA SER A 478 2.35 -24.28 -0.33
C SER A 478 0.94 -24.54 0.20
N ASP A 479 0.59 -23.82 1.25
CA ASP A 479 -0.80 -23.58 1.60
C ASP A 479 -1.55 -22.92 0.43
N PRO A 480 -2.90 -23.03 0.37
CA PRO A 480 -3.68 -22.38 -0.67
C PRO A 480 -3.73 -20.87 -0.39
N VAL A 481 -2.82 -20.13 -1.04
CA VAL A 481 -2.57 -18.71 -0.74
C VAL A 481 -2.92 -17.77 -1.90
N ILE A 482 -3.16 -18.29 -3.10
CA ILE A 482 -3.54 -17.48 -4.27
C ILE A 482 -5.05 -17.50 -4.42
N GLY A 483 -5.74 -16.60 -3.72
CA GLY A 483 -7.19 -16.45 -3.78
C GLY A 483 -7.67 -15.58 -4.96
N PRO A 484 -8.97 -15.60 -5.27
CA PRO A 484 -9.57 -14.79 -6.34
C PRO A 484 -9.29 -13.28 -6.25
N GLN A 485 -9.15 -12.75 -5.02
CA GLN A 485 -8.84 -11.35 -4.77
C GLN A 485 -7.46 -10.93 -5.29
N ARG A 486 -6.52 -11.86 -5.44
CA ARG A 486 -5.18 -11.60 -5.99
C ARG A 486 -5.10 -11.80 -7.51
N LEU A 487 -6.20 -12.22 -8.16
CA LEU A 487 -6.22 -12.32 -9.62
C LEU A 487 -6.31 -10.92 -10.23
N GLY A 488 -5.47 -10.65 -11.21
CA GLY A 488 -5.34 -9.33 -11.81
C GLY A 488 -4.55 -8.32 -10.96
N THR A 489 -3.93 -8.75 -9.85
CA THR A 489 -2.93 -7.95 -9.13
C THR A 489 -1.53 -8.50 -9.38
N TRP A 490 -0.52 -7.62 -9.29
CA TRP A 490 0.87 -8.03 -9.43
C TRP A 490 1.36 -8.64 -8.11
N MET A 491 2.12 -9.71 -8.22
CA MET A 491 2.76 -10.40 -7.11
C MET A 491 4.16 -10.85 -7.50
N GLN A 492 5.07 -10.88 -6.53
CA GLN A 492 6.37 -11.52 -6.69
C GLN A 492 6.31 -12.92 -6.10
N LEU A 493 6.66 -13.93 -6.90
CA LEU A 493 6.79 -15.31 -6.45
C LEU A 493 8.27 -15.68 -6.38
N ALA A 494 8.64 -16.47 -5.39
CA ALA A 494 9.97 -17.08 -5.34
C ALA A 494 9.93 -18.50 -4.82
N PHE A 495 10.91 -19.30 -5.23
CA PHE A 495 11.29 -20.52 -4.53
C PHE A 495 12.78 -20.51 -4.22
N VAL A 496 13.14 -21.12 -3.10
CA VAL A 496 14.52 -21.37 -2.67
C VAL A 496 14.66 -22.87 -2.46
N TRP A 497 15.49 -23.49 -3.29
CA TRP A 497 16.00 -24.84 -3.10
C TRP A 497 17.37 -24.75 -2.43
N ASP A 498 17.49 -25.30 -1.24
CA ASP A 498 18.73 -25.35 -0.47
C ASP A 498 19.13 -26.81 -0.25
N GLY A 499 19.95 -27.35 -1.15
CA GLY A 499 20.42 -28.73 -1.05
C GLY A 499 21.40 -28.95 0.10
N ILE A 500 22.06 -27.89 0.59
CA ILE A 500 23.01 -27.94 1.71
C ILE A 500 22.24 -28.15 3.02
N ASN A 501 21.23 -27.32 3.28
CA ASN A 501 20.39 -27.43 4.47
C ASN A 501 19.22 -28.41 4.28
N ARG A 502 19.04 -28.94 3.07
CA ARG A 502 17.95 -29.84 2.65
C ARG A 502 16.57 -29.24 2.90
N THR A 503 16.37 -28.01 2.46
CA THR A 503 15.07 -27.32 2.57
C THR A 503 14.59 -26.80 1.23
N CYS A 504 13.27 -26.74 1.07
CA CYS A 504 12.57 -26.07 -0.02
C CYS A 504 11.65 -25.04 0.60
N SER A 505 11.80 -23.77 0.22
CA SER A 505 10.96 -22.67 0.70
C SER A 505 10.30 -21.96 -0.47
N GLN A 506 9.06 -21.54 -0.31
CA GLN A 506 8.34 -20.75 -1.33
C GLN A 506 7.79 -19.46 -0.71
N TYR A 507 7.76 -18.40 -1.52
CA TYR A 507 7.44 -17.05 -1.07
C TYR A 507 6.47 -16.35 -2.00
N ILE A 508 5.64 -15.47 -1.43
CA ILE A 508 4.80 -14.51 -2.14
C ILE A 508 5.05 -13.13 -1.54
N ASP A 509 5.41 -12.15 -2.36
CA ASP A 509 5.63 -10.75 -1.96
C ASP A 509 6.63 -10.60 -0.79
N GLY A 510 7.70 -11.41 -0.80
CA GLY A 510 8.71 -11.43 0.27
C GLY A 510 8.36 -12.33 1.47
N GLU A 511 7.10 -12.75 1.60
CA GLU A 511 6.61 -13.53 2.74
C GLU A 511 6.68 -15.04 2.49
N LEU A 512 7.08 -15.79 3.52
CA LEU A 512 7.20 -17.25 3.46
C LEU A 512 5.81 -17.90 3.50
N VAL A 513 5.49 -18.74 2.49
CA VAL A 513 4.19 -19.45 2.39
C VAL A 513 4.32 -20.97 2.46
N SER A 514 5.54 -21.50 2.44
CA SER A 514 5.85 -22.93 2.46
C SER A 514 7.30 -23.12 2.88
N HIS A 515 7.55 -24.08 3.76
CA HIS A 515 8.90 -24.51 4.15
C HIS A 515 8.88 -26.01 4.44
N ASP A 516 9.57 -26.77 3.59
CA ASP A 516 9.57 -28.22 3.60
C ASP A 516 10.98 -28.78 3.64
N PHE A 517 11.16 -29.96 4.25
CA PHE A 517 12.42 -30.68 4.23
C PHE A 517 12.53 -31.59 3.01
N ILE A 518 13.68 -31.57 2.34
CA ILE A 518 13.99 -32.44 1.21
C ILE A 518 14.33 -33.83 1.75
N GLN A 519 13.42 -34.79 1.60
CA GLN A 519 13.58 -36.17 2.06
C GLN A 519 14.12 -37.07 0.93
N THR A 520 15.44 -37.28 0.84
CA THR A 520 16.09 -38.33 0.01
C THR A 520 17.46 -38.77 0.58
N LEU A 521 17.83 -40.04 0.35
CA LEU A 521 19.09 -40.74 0.73
C LEU A 521 20.31 -40.31 -0.15
N PRO A 522 21.58 -40.71 0.14
CA PRO A 522 22.79 -39.84 0.14
C PRO A 522 23.26 -39.09 -1.12
N ASP A 523 22.76 -39.33 -2.33
CA ASP A 523 23.52 -38.97 -3.55
C ASP A 523 22.83 -38.03 -4.58
N SER A 524 21.64 -37.44 -4.33
CA SER A 524 21.12 -36.40 -5.24
C SER A 524 20.17 -35.37 -4.60
N SER A 525 20.70 -34.35 -3.92
CA SER A 525 19.95 -33.17 -3.44
C SER A 525 20.00 -31.97 -4.40
N PHE A 526 20.33 -32.20 -5.68
CA PHE A 526 20.40 -31.14 -6.69
C PHE A 526 19.12 -31.01 -7.52
N LEU A 527 18.91 -29.81 -8.07
CA LEU A 527 18.01 -29.57 -9.19
C LEU A 527 18.81 -29.58 -10.49
N ARG A 528 18.25 -30.21 -11.52
CA ARG A 528 18.82 -30.25 -12.86
C ARG A 528 18.07 -29.29 -13.77
N THR A 529 18.82 -28.46 -14.46
CA THR A 529 18.36 -27.56 -15.53
C THR A 529 18.77 -28.12 -16.89
N GLY A 530 18.40 -27.43 -17.95
CA GLY A 530 18.67 -27.82 -19.34
C GLY A 530 17.94 -26.85 -20.26
N GLN A 531 17.12 -27.37 -21.17
CA GLN A 531 16.12 -26.54 -21.86
C GLN A 531 14.97 -26.17 -20.93
N LEU A 532 14.73 -24.87 -20.79
CA LEU A 532 13.75 -24.29 -19.90
C LEU A 532 12.69 -23.51 -20.67
N GLU A 533 11.45 -23.60 -20.19
CA GLU A 533 10.32 -22.83 -20.68
C GLU A 533 9.70 -21.99 -19.57
N LEU A 534 9.59 -20.67 -19.77
CA LEU A 534 8.73 -19.82 -18.95
C LEU A 534 7.30 -19.80 -19.49
N GLY A 535 6.33 -19.92 -18.57
CA GLY A 535 4.92 -19.74 -18.88
C GLY A 535 4.28 -20.91 -19.64
N ASN A 536 5.01 -21.99 -19.92
CA ASN A 536 4.46 -23.14 -20.65
C ASN A 536 5.24 -24.41 -20.39
N TRP A 537 4.82 -25.49 -21.04
CA TRP A 537 5.51 -26.77 -21.04
C TRP A 537 5.19 -27.54 -22.32
N THR A 538 6.22 -28.11 -22.94
CA THR A 538 6.05 -29.04 -24.06
C THR A 538 6.21 -30.48 -23.56
N PRO A 539 5.12 -31.28 -23.52
CA PRO A 539 5.24 -32.69 -23.20
C PRO A 539 5.93 -33.45 -24.35
N ARG A 540 6.60 -34.55 -24.04
CA ARG A 540 7.16 -35.43 -25.07
C ARG A 540 6.06 -36.22 -25.74
N ALA A 541 6.36 -36.70 -26.94
CA ALA A 541 5.50 -37.65 -27.65
C ALA A 541 5.25 -38.95 -26.86
N SER A 542 6.15 -39.33 -25.94
CA SER A 542 6.04 -40.52 -25.10
C SER A 542 5.30 -40.30 -23.77
N ASP A 543 4.98 -39.06 -23.41
CA ASP A 543 4.41 -38.77 -22.10
C ASP A 543 2.89 -39.06 -22.10
N GLU A 544 2.42 -39.92 -21.21
CA GLU A 544 0.99 -40.03 -20.89
C GLU A 544 0.60 -38.88 -19.94
N VAL A 545 -0.01 -37.82 -20.48
CA VAL A 545 -0.26 -36.58 -19.74
C VAL A 545 -1.74 -36.36 -19.45
N MET A 546 -2.12 -36.49 -18.17
CA MET A 546 -3.48 -36.21 -17.67
C MET A 546 -3.94 -34.75 -17.82
N SER A 547 -3.01 -33.81 -18.01
CA SER A 547 -3.27 -32.38 -18.20
C SER A 547 -2.27 -31.80 -19.20
N PRO A 548 -2.51 -31.96 -20.52
CA PRO A 548 -1.54 -31.62 -21.56
C PRO A 548 -1.40 -30.11 -21.77
N VAL A 549 -2.42 -29.33 -21.44
CA VAL A 549 -2.37 -27.87 -21.53
C VAL A 549 -2.12 -27.29 -20.14
N ARG A 550 -0.95 -26.68 -19.96
CA ARG A 550 -0.47 -26.11 -18.69
C ARG A 550 0.03 -24.67 -18.84
N ASN A 551 -0.28 -23.99 -19.94
CA ASN A 551 0.22 -22.64 -20.17
C ASN A 551 -0.22 -21.69 -19.04
N PHE A 552 0.65 -20.76 -18.70
CA PHE A 552 0.34 -19.65 -17.84
C PHE A 552 -0.68 -18.73 -18.51
N ASN A 553 -1.61 -18.21 -17.70
CA ASN A 553 -2.55 -17.18 -18.11
C ASN A 553 -2.31 -15.93 -17.24
N GLY A 554 -1.60 -14.95 -17.79
CA GLY A 554 -1.22 -13.75 -17.06
C GLY A 554 -0.09 -12.98 -17.72
N ARG A 555 0.60 -12.16 -16.94
CA ARG A 555 1.75 -11.36 -17.40
C ARG A 555 2.98 -11.64 -16.54
N MET A 556 4.16 -11.51 -17.12
CA MET A 556 5.44 -11.52 -16.38
C MET A 556 6.27 -10.30 -16.79
N ASP A 557 6.85 -9.59 -15.82
CA ASP A 557 7.66 -8.39 -16.09
C ASP A 557 9.09 -8.45 -15.54
N GLU A 558 9.43 -9.52 -14.83
CA GLU A 558 10.78 -9.79 -14.32
C GLU A 558 10.93 -11.27 -13.97
N PHE A 559 12.04 -11.88 -14.34
CA PHE A 559 12.42 -13.25 -13.96
C PHE A 559 13.92 -13.32 -13.68
N VAL A 560 14.31 -13.94 -12.58
CA VAL A 560 15.72 -14.09 -12.20
C VAL A 560 15.98 -15.46 -11.57
N MET A 561 17.17 -16.00 -11.83
CA MET A 561 17.65 -17.28 -11.32
C MET A 561 19.08 -17.13 -10.77
N PHE A 562 19.30 -17.63 -9.56
CA PHE A 562 20.60 -17.63 -8.86
C PHE A 562 21.03 -19.06 -8.50
N ASN A 563 22.31 -19.36 -8.68
CA ASN A 563 22.94 -20.63 -8.30
C ASN A 563 23.35 -20.66 -6.81
N ARG A 564 22.47 -20.18 -5.92
CA ARG A 564 22.64 -20.24 -4.47
C ARG A 564 21.28 -20.16 -3.77
N ALA A 565 21.23 -20.60 -2.52
CA ALA A 565 20.07 -20.44 -1.65
C ALA A 565 20.04 -19.03 -1.05
N PHE A 566 18.87 -18.40 -1.02
CA PHE A 566 18.64 -17.11 -0.37
C PHE A 566 17.99 -17.30 1.00
N SER A 567 18.33 -16.41 1.92
CA SER A 567 17.57 -16.23 3.16
C SER A 567 16.25 -15.51 2.90
N GLN A 568 15.27 -15.65 3.81
CA GLN A 568 14.01 -14.89 3.74
C GLN A 568 14.25 -13.37 3.66
N SER A 569 15.23 -12.84 4.40
CA SER A 569 15.57 -11.42 4.37
C SER A 569 16.07 -10.95 3.01
N GLU A 570 16.80 -11.80 2.27
CA GLU A 570 17.21 -11.48 0.89
C GLU A 570 16.01 -11.48 -0.05
N ILE A 571 15.10 -12.45 0.07
CA ILE A 571 13.87 -12.49 -0.73
C ILE A 571 13.03 -11.23 -0.48
N LEU A 572 12.87 -10.82 0.78
CA LEU A 572 12.18 -9.57 1.13
C LEU A 572 12.89 -8.33 0.54
N ALA A 573 14.23 -8.27 0.60
CA ALA A 573 14.99 -7.15 0.04
C ALA A 573 14.88 -7.02 -1.49
N PHE A 574 14.69 -8.13 -2.21
CA PHE A 574 14.38 -8.13 -3.65
C PHE A 574 12.93 -7.73 -3.95
N HIS A 575 12.00 -7.99 -3.03
CA HIS A 575 10.60 -7.62 -3.18
C HIS A 575 10.36 -6.13 -2.90
N ASP A 576 10.75 -5.66 -1.71
CA ASP A 576 10.40 -4.32 -1.24
C ASP A 576 11.25 -3.27 -1.93
N LEU A 577 10.67 -2.62 -2.95
CA LEU A 577 11.39 -1.62 -3.74
C LEU A 577 11.71 -0.32 -2.98
N LYS A 578 11.06 -0.06 -1.85
CA LYS A 578 11.16 1.17 -1.08
C LYS A 578 11.98 1.02 0.20
N ALA A 579 12.54 -0.16 0.45
CA ALA A 579 13.28 -0.43 1.66
C ALA A 579 14.67 -1.00 1.36
N ALA A 580 15.60 -0.67 2.24
CA ALA A 580 16.92 -1.28 2.33
C ALA A 580 17.07 -1.90 3.73
N TYR A 581 17.56 -3.14 3.77
CA TYR A 581 17.68 -3.92 5.00
C TYR A 581 19.13 -4.17 5.32
N TRP A 582 19.54 -3.75 6.51
CA TRP A 582 20.88 -3.99 7.02
C TRP A 582 21.08 -5.49 7.29
N LYS A 583 22.20 -6.01 6.80
CA LYS A 583 22.65 -7.39 6.99
C LYS A 583 23.76 -7.46 8.04
N GLY A 584 24.71 -6.53 7.99
CA GLY A 584 25.92 -6.54 8.82
C GLY A 584 26.92 -7.63 8.41
N GLN A 585 28.17 -7.24 8.19
CA GLN A 585 29.31 -8.12 7.91
C GLN A 585 30.59 -7.52 8.52
N LYS A 586 31.73 -8.19 8.32
CA LYS A 586 33.02 -7.75 8.87
C LYS A 586 33.32 -6.30 8.45
N ALA A 587 33.55 -5.43 9.43
CA ALA A 587 33.77 -3.96 9.35
C ALA A 587 32.53 -3.05 9.34
N ASN A 588 31.29 -3.57 9.14
CA ASN A 588 30.01 -2.86 9.31
C ASN A 588 29.91 -1.45 8.66
N ASN A 589 30.66 -1.18 7.60
CA ASN A 589 30.63 0.10 6.90
C ASN A 589 29.29 0.30 6.16
N TRP A 590 28.55 1.35 6.49
CA TRP A 590 27.28 1.72 5.85
C TRP A 590 27.34 1.76 4.32
N SER A 591 28.43 2.26 3.74
CA SER A 591 28.55 2.47 2.28
C SER A 591 28.95 1.22 1.51
N ASP A 592 29.27 0.12 2.20
CA ASP A 592 29.66 -1.14 1.56
C ASP A 592 28.39 -1.97 1.23
N PRO A 593 28.13 -2.26 -0.06
CA PRO A 593 26.99 -3.08 -0.47
C PRO A 593 26.90 -4.44 0.22
N SER A 594 28.03 -5.04 0.62
CA SER A 594 28.04 -6.36 1.28
C SER A 594 27.36 -6.38 2.66
N ASN A 595 27.24 -5.21 3.30
CA ASN A 595 26.51 -5.04 4.57
C ASN A 595 25.00 -4.87 4.40
N TRP A 596 24.49 -4.86 3.17
CA TRP A 596 23.06 -4.76 2.87
C TRP A 596 22.55 -6.06 2.24
N PHE A 597 21.35 -6.48 2.63
CA PHE A 597 20.70 -7.59 1.94
C PHE A 597 20.52 -7.26 0.45
N ALA A 598 20.73 -8.27 -0.40
CA ALA A 598 20.75 -8.14 -1.86
C ALA A 598 21.81 -7.16 -2.43
N GLY A 599 22.76 -6.66 -1.63
CA GLY A 599 23.74 -5.68 -2.11
C GLY A 599 23.16 -4.28 -2.34
N VAL A 600 22.00 -3.97 -1.75
CA VAL A 600 21.25 -2.73 -2.03
C VAL A 600 21.56 -1.68 -0.97
N VAL A 601 22.54 -0.82 -1.25
CA VAL A 601 22.84 0.35 -0.41
C VAL A 601 21.67 1.34 -0.47
N PRO A 602 21.19 1.90 0.66
CA PRO A 602 20.07 2.84 0.67
C PRO A 602 20.31 4.07 -0.21
N THR A 603 19.25 4.50 -0.87
CA THR A 603 19.24 5.69 -1.72
C THR A 603 18.09 6.63 -1.33
N ARG A 604 17.94 7.70 -2.12
CA ARG A 604 16.89 8.68 -1.90
C ARG A 604 15.52 8.00 -1.81
N SER A 605 14.73 8.40 -0.82
CA SER A 605 13.38 7.89 -0.51
C SER A 605 13.31 6.46 0.05
N ASP A 606 14.44 5.77 0.29
CA ASP A 606 14.37 4.45 0.92
C ASP A 606 14.07 4.56 2.42
N ASP A 607 13.25 3.63 2.90
CA ASP A 607 13.12 3.29 4.31
C ASP A 607 14.27 2.35 4.70
N VAL A 608 15.01 2.68 5.74
CA VAL A 608 16.13 1.85 6.20
C VAL A 608 15.73 1.03 7.42
N TYR A 609 15.96 -0.28 7.37
CA TYR A 609 15.67 -1.21 8.46
C TYR A 609 16.97 -1.81 9.02
N ILE A 610 17.17 -1.68 10.33
CA ILE A 610 18.33 -2.21 11.06
C ILE A 610 17.81 -3.13 12.17
N ASP A 611 17.95 -4.44 11.95
CA ASP A 611 17.55 -5.50 12.88
C ASP A 611 18.75 -6.45 13.18
N ALA A 612 19.94 -5.86 13.28
CA ALA A 612 21.16 -6.52 13.71
C ALA A 612 21.85 -5.70 14.81
N SER A 613 22.59 -6.37 15.68
CA SER A 613 23.19 -5.82 16.90
C SER A 613 24.60 -6.31 17.12
N ASP A 614 25.26 -5.79 18.16
CA ASP A 614 26.56 -6.26 18.63
C ASP A 614 27.62 -6.22 17.50
N GLU A 615 28.25 -7.35 17.20
CA GLU A 615 29.26 -7.46 16.14
C GLU A 615 28.72 -7.18 14.73
N GLN A 616 27.40 -7.17 14.53
CA GLN A 616 26.73 -6.93 13.24
C GLN A 616 25.95 -5.61 13.19
N LYS A 617 26.09 -4.76 14.21
CA LYS A 617 25.43 -3.45 14.24
C LYS A 617 25.76 -2.59 13.03
N ALA A 618 24.88 -1.66 12.70
CA ALA A 618 25.16 -0.69 11.65
C ALA A 618 26.12 0.39 12.15
N VAL A 619 27.13 0.76 11.35
CA VAL A 619 28.07 1.83 11.67
C VAL A 619 28.09 2.87 10.55
N PHE A 620 27.76 4.12 10.90
CA PHE A 620 27.83 5.28 10.05
C PHE A 620 28.88 6.27 10.60
N ASP A 621 30.05 6.32 9.96
CA ASP A 621 31.21 7.06 10.47
C ASP A 621 31.64 8.24 9.58
N SER A 622 31.21 8.27 8.32
CA SER A 622 31.71 9.19 7.31
C SER A 622 30.80 9.27 6.09
N GLY A 623 31.05 10.27 5.22
CA GLY A 623 30.26 10.50 4.02
C GLY A 623 28.92 11.18 4.30
N ALA A 624 28.04 11.16 3.32
CA ALA A 624 26.67 11.66 3.45
C ALA A 624 25.72 10.65 2.84
N THR A 625 24.59 10.38 3.50
CA THR A 625 23.52 9.61 2.87
C THR A 625 22.88 10.42 1.75
N GLU A 626 22.29 9.73 0.78
CA GLU A 626 21.17 10.34 0.05
C GLU A 626 20.05 10.70 1.04
N VAL A 627 19.11 11.56 0.63
CA VAL A 627 18.01 11.95 1.51
C VAL A 627 17.02 10.80 1.64
N LEU A 628 17.11 10.05 2.74
CA LEU A 628 16.30 8.88 3.06
C LEU A 628 14.87 9.28 3.45
N SER A 629 13.95 8.32 3.39
CA SER A 629 12.56 8.51 3.86
C SER A 629 12.48 8.48 5.38
N ARG A 630 13.06 7.44 6.01
CA ARG A 630 13.20 7.27 7.46
C ARG A 630 14.24 6.19 7.78
N VAL A 631 14.66 6.13 9.03
CA VAL A 631 15.45 5.01 9.58
C VAL A 631 14.64 4.31 10.67
N ILE A 632 14.67 2.99 10.70
CA ILE A 632 14.00 2.14 11.68
C ILE A 632 15.03 1.19 12.28
N VAL A 633 15.22 1.29 13.60
CA VAL A 633 16.15 0.44 14.36
C VAL A 633 15.35 -0.40 15.33
N GLY A 634 15.36 -1.72 15.18
CA GLY A 634 14.52 -2.64 15.96
C GLY A 634 13.05 -2.59 15.52
N SER A 635 12.72 -3.30 14.44
CA SER A 635 11.52 -3.07 13.64
C SER A 635 10.29 -3.93 13.97
N LYS A 636 10.47 -5.01 14.75
CA LYS A 636 9.38 -5.92 15.13
C LYS A 636 9.75 -6.80 16.32
N THR A 637 8.73 -7.45 16.89
CA THR A 637 8.87 -8.40 18.00
C THR A 637 9.98 -9.42 17.76
N GLY A 638 10.87 -9.55 18.73
CA GLY A 638 12.03 -10.46 18.69
C GLY A 638 13.19 -9.97 17.84
N ARG A 639 13.12 -8.77 17.24
CA ARG A 639 14.26 -8.13 16.56
C ARG A 639 14.93 -7.09 17.44
N PHE A 640 16.25 -7.09 17.40
CA PHE A 640 17.11 -6.14 18.07
C PHE A 640 17.96 -5.42 17.03
N GLY A 641 17.94 -4.09 17.04
CA GLY A 641 18.74 -3.27 16.15
C GLY A 641 19.67 -2.34 16.91
N GLU A 642 20.89 -2.19 16.42
CA GLU A 642 21.85 -1.19 16.91
C GLU A 642 22.44 -0.38 15.74
N LEU A 643 22.43 0.94 15.87
CA LEU A 643 23.04 1.89 14.94
C LEU A 643 24.02 2.80 15.68
N GLU A 644 25.29 2.75 15.29
CA GLU A 644 26.33 3.66 15.75
C GLU A 644 26.59 4.76 14.72
N ILE A 645 26.52 6.01 15.15
CA ILE A 645 26.79 7.21 14.35
C ILE A 645 27.96 7.95 14.98
N SER A 646 29.14 7.90 14.37
CA SER A 646 30.36 8.55 14.88
C SER A 646 30.82 9.72 14.02
N GLY A 647 30.25 9.92 12.83
CA GLY A 647 30.59 11.00 11.91
C GLY A 647 29.68 11.06 10.69
N GLY A 648 30.07 11.84 9.68
CA GLY A 648 29.31 12.02 8.43
C GLY A 648 28.00 12.81 8.59
N SER A 649 27.17 12.80 7.54
CA SER A 649 25.85 13.43 7.51
C SER A 649 24.75 12.42 7.16
N LEU A 650 23.85 12.14 8.09
CA LEU A 650 22.70 11.25 7.89
C LEU A 650 21.43 12.08 7.74
N PHE A 651 20.80 12.01 6.57
CA PHE A 651 19.59 12.74 6.23
C PHE A 651 18.40 11.79 6.03
N ALA A 652 17.38 11.91 6.88
CA ALA A 652 16.13 11.16 6.75
C ALA A 652 14.92 12.12 6.77
N THR A 653 14.88 13.00 5.76
CA THR A 653 13.91 14.11 5.67
C THR A 653 13.06 14.09 4.40
N ARG A 654 13.20 13.07 3.54
CA ARG A 654 12.63 13.08 2.18
C ARG A 654 11.11 13.12 2.17
N ASN A 655 10.48 12.30 3.01
CA ASN A 655 9.04 12.16 3.10
C ASN A 655 8.58 12.77 4.42
N SER A 656 7.98 13.97 4.38
CA SER A 656 7.67 14.86 5.53
C SER A 656 6.77 14.29 6.62
N ASP A 657 6.38 13.07 6.39
CA ASP A 657 5.12 12.41 6.63
C ASP A 657 5.42 11.02 7.23
N ARG A 658 6.71 10.72 7.40
CA ARG A 658 7.32 9.50 7.93
C ARG A 658 8.16 9.84 9.16
N HIS A 659 8.10 8.96 10.14
CA HIS A 659 8.86 9.06 11.39
C HIS A 659 10.08 8.14 11.34
N THR A 660 11.23 8.63 11.80
CA THR A 660 12.35 7.76 12.18
C THR A 660 12.02 7.12 13.52
N ARG A 661 12.30 5.82 13.66
CA ARG A 661 11.88 5.01 14.82
C ARG A 661 13.03 4.23 15.41
N VAL A 662 13.08 4.21 16.73
CA VAL A 662 14.02 3.41 17.52
C VAL A 662 13.19 2.56 18.48
N GLY A 663 13.02 1.27 18.17
CA GLY A 663 12.07 0.37 18.83
C GLY A 663 10.62 0.60 18.37
N VAL A 664 10.08 -0.32 17.58
CA VAL A 664 8.68 -0.32 17.08
C VAL A 664 8.17 -1.75 16.86
N ALA A 665 6.84 -1.94 16.90
CA ALA A 665 6.13 -3.19 16.69
C ALA A 665 6.62 -4.36 17.57
N GLY A 666 6.94 -4.05 18.83
CA GLY A 666 7.55 -4.94 19.82
C GLY A 666 9.07 -5.12 19.70
N GLY A 667 9.73 -4.38 18.82
CA GLY A 667 11.18 -4.44 18.60
C GLY A 667 11.99 -3.66 19.64
N VAL A 668 13.28 -4.01 19.76
CA VAL A 668 14.24 -3.29 20.61
C VAL A 668 15.25 -2.56 19.74
N GLY A 669 15.34 -1.24 19.88
CA GLY A 669 16.24 -0.40 19.09
C GLY A 669 17.20 0.41 19.96
N ILE A 670 18.46 0.48 19.55
CA ILE A 670 19.49 1.33 20.17
C ILE A 670 20.17 2.17 19.09
N VAL A 671 20.23 3.48 19.30
CA VAL A 671 21.04 4.39 18.49
C VAL A 671 22.05 5.09 19.38
N THR A 672 23.32 5.08 18.99
CA THR A 672 24.41 5.76 19.69
C THR A 672 25.05 6.77 18.74
N GLN A 673 24.86 8.06 19.03
CA GLN A 673 25.48 9.16 18.31
C GLN A 673 26.60 9.78 19.14
N SER A 674 27.84 9.67 18.65
CA SER A 674 29.04 10.30 19.23
C SER A 674 29.62 11.41 18.37
N GLY A 675 29.14 11.56 17.13
CA GLY A 675 29.54 12.61 16.20
C GLY A 675 28.57 12.75 15.02
N GLY A 676 29.00 13.46 13.98
CA GLY A 676 28.24 13.64 12.75
C GLY A 676 27.05 14.61 12.85
N GLU A 677 26.41 14.83 11.71
CA GLU A 677 25.20 15.65 11.55
C GLU A 677 24.02 14.74 11.19
N VAL A 678 23.00 14.70 12.03
CA VAL A 678 21.80 13.88 11.83
C VAL A 678 20.59 14.81 11.72
N ASP A 679 19.94 14.82 10.56
CA ASP A 679 18.69 15.55 10.34
C ASP A 679 17.57 14.57 9.99
N LEU A 680 16.54 14.55 10.83
CA LEU A 680 15.38 13.69 10.73
C LEU A 680 14.12 14.56 10.64
N ASN A 681 13.08 14.08 9.96
CA ASN A 681 11.78 14.75 10.03
C ASN A 681 11.27 14.80 11.48
N THR A 682 11.09 13.63 12.08
CA THR A 682 10.67 13.43 13.47
C THR A 682 11.28 12.14 14.01
N LEU A 683 11.34 12.01 15.33
CA LEU A 683 11.89 10.86 16.03
C LEU A 683 10.88 10.30 17.05
N GLN A 684 10.60 9.00 16.95
CA GLN A 684 9.85 8.25 17.96
C GLN A 684 10.74 7.18 18.58
N ILE A 685 10.82 7.15 19.90
CA ILE A 685 11.67 6.22 20.66
C ILE A 685 10.78 5.33 21.51
N GLY A 686 10.74 4.03 21.21
CA GLY A 686 9.90 3.04 21.89
C GLY A 686 8.42 3.26 21.61
N LEU A 687 7.99 3.06 20.36
CA LEU A 687 6.61 3.20 19.93
C LEU A 687 5.86 1.88 20.11
N ASP A 688 4.65 1.91 20.69
CA ASP A 688 3.71 0.77 20.78
C ASP A 688 4.02 -0.30 21.86
N PRO A 689 3.05 -1.16 22.23
CA PRO A 689 3.23 -2.15 23.30
C PRO A 689 4.43 -3.07 23.05
N SER A 690 5.20 -3.31 24.11
CA SER A 690 6.41 -4.15 24.12
C SER A 690 7.61 -3.60 23.37
N SER A 691 7.49 -2.48 22.65
CA SER A 691 8.64 -1.82 22.02
C SER A 691 9.51 -1.11 23.04
N GLN A 692 10.82 -1.21 22.85
CA GLN A 692 11.82 -0.54 23.67
C GLN A 692 12.80 0.21 22.79
N GLY A 693 12.97 1.50 23.03
CA GLY A 693 13.87 2.36 22.27
C GLY A 693 14.85 3.08 23.17
N THR A 694 16.10 3.16 22.74
CA THR A 694 17.14 3.98 23.38
C THR A 694 17.88 4.80 22.33
N TYR A 695 17.96 6.11 22.52
CA TYR A 695 18.82 7.00 21.74
C TYR A 695 19.83 7.66 22.69
N GLN A 696 21.12 7.52 22.41
CA GLN A 696 22.22 8.08 23.19
C GLN A 696 22.95 9.13 22.36
N LEU A 697 22.85 10.40 22.76
CA LEU A 697 23.56 11.52 22.14
C LEU A 697 24.71 11.95 23.06
N SER A 698 25.94 11.70 22.63
CA SER A 698 27.17 12.05 23.36
C SER A 698 28.05 13.06 22.61
N GLY A 699 27.76 13.31 21.32
CA GLY A 699 28.44 14.27 20.47
C GLY A 699 27.75 14.43 19.12
N GLY A 700 28.18 15.40 18.31
CA GLY A 700 27.54 15.70 17.02
C GLY A 700 26.29 16.58 17.13
N SER A 701 25.48 16.60 16.07
CA SER A 701 24.22 17.34 15.99
C SER A 701 23.06 16.44 15.62
N LEU A 702 21.97 16.54 16.39
CA LEU A 702 20.68 15.94 16.11
C LEU A 702 19.64 17.04 15.89
N LEU A 703 19.19 17.19 14.65
CA LEU A 703 18.14 18.10 14.25
C LEU A 703 16.86 17.33 13.90
N LEU A 704 15.75 17.71 14.52
CA LEU A 704 14.42 17.22 14.17
C LEU A 704 13.66 18.32 13.44
N SER A 705 13.73 18.31 12.11
CA SER A 705 13.38 19.44 11.25
C SER A 705 11.88 19.58 10.94
N ARG A 706 11.01 18.73 11.47
CA ARG A 706 9.54 18.78 11.29
C ARG A 706 8.76 18.41 12.54
N GLY A 707 7.46 18.70 12.51
CA GLY A 707 6.42 17.97 13.24
C GLY A 707 5.37 17.55 12.22
N VAL A 708 4.91 16.29 12.26
CA VAL A 708 4.09 15.69 11.19
C VAL A 708 2.69 16.32 11.10
N SER A 709 2.19 16.88 12.20
CA SER A 709 0.92 17.63 12.22
C SER A 709 0.93 18.71 13.31
N ALA A 710 -0.10 19.58 13.31
CA ALA A 710 -0.34 20.60 14.34
C ALA A 710 -0.32 20.04 15.77
N SER A 711 -0.74 18.78 15.94
CA SER A 711 -0.90 18.10 17.22
C SER A 711 0.22 17.11 17.57
N GLN A 712 1.25 16.95 16.72
CA GLN A 712 2.34 16.00 16.95
C GLN A 712 3.68 16.72 17.12
N SER A 713 4.41 16.32 18.16
CA SER A 713 5.75 16.80 18.52
C SER A 713 6.79 16.37 17.48
N SER A 714 7.94 17.06 17.50
CA SER A 714 9.11 16.63 16.72
C SER A 714 9.76 15.38 17.30
N LEU A 715 9.66 15.22 18.63
CA LEU A 715 10.23 14.13 19.40
C LEU A 715 9.17 13.51 20.31
N GLU A 716 8.95 12.21 20.17
CA GLU A 716 8.11 11.43 21.08
C GLU A 716 8.94 10.32 21.73
N ILE A 717 8.83 10.21 23.06
CA ILE A 717 9.54 9.20 23.84
C ILE A 717 8.52 8.36 24.60
N GLY A 718 8.51 7.06 24.33
CA GLY A 718 7.55 6.10 24.88
C GLY A 718 6.08 6.37 24.53
N PRO A 719 5.69 6.64 23.27
CA PRO A 719 4.27 6.77 22.94
C PRO A 719 3.54 5.40 22.84
N GLN A 720 2.22 5.42 23.01
CA GLN A 720 1.30 4.29 22.75
C GLN A 720 1.64 3.02 23.54
N PHE A 721 1.79 3.10 24.87
CA PHE A 721 2.20 1.98 25.73
C PHE A 721 3.64 1.46 25.51
N GLY A 722 4.43 2.14 24.68
CA GLY A 722 5.85 1.82 24.47
C GLY A 722 6.77 2.42 25.54
N ARG A 723 8.05 2.01 25.52
CA ARG A 723 9.07 2.46 26.47
C ARG A 723 10.25 3.09 25.74
N GLY A 724 10.49 4.38 25.97
CA GLY A 724 11.58 5.11 25.32
C GLY A 724 12.55 5.76 26.29
N LEU A 725 13.82 5.83 25.90
CA LEU A 725 14.87 6.60 26.57
C LEU A 725 15.62 7.46 25.54
N LEU A 726 15.69 8.77 25.76
CA LEU A 726 16.70 9.63 25.14
C LEU A 726 17.70 10.04 26.23
N GLU A 727 18.96 9.67 26.08
CA GLU A 727 20.06 10.12 26.93
C GLU A 727 20.93 11.13 26.18
N ILE A 728 21.15 12.30 26.77
CA ILE A 728 22.02 13.35 26.25
C ILE A 728 23.14 13.59 27.24
N SER A 729 24.37 13.27 26.84
CA SER A 729 25.60 13.48 27.61
C SER A 729 26.60 14.41 26.91
N GLY A 730 26.25 14.88 25.71
CA GLY A 730 27.07 15.79 24.90
C GLY A 730 26.38 16.14 23.58
N GLY A 731 27.03 16.93 22.72
CA GLY A 731 26.49 17.29 21.40
C GLY A 731 25.39 18.35 21.42
N THR A 732 24.56 18.38 20.37
CA THR A 732 23.45 19.33 20.24
C THR A 732 22.15 18.63 19.84
N LEU A 733 21.05 18.97 20.53
CA LEU A 733 19.69 18.64 20.11
C LEU A 733 18.95 19.93 19.74
N MET A 734 18.35 19.95 18.55
CA MET A 734 17.43 21.00 18.14
C MET A 734 16.16 20.39 17.54
N THR A 735 15.00 20.91 17.91
CA THR A 735 13.72 20.48 17.34
C THR A 735 12.96 21.65 16.70
N ARG A 736 12.15 21.35 15.67
CA ARG A 736 11.23 22.34 15.06
C ARG A 736 10.00 22.60 15.91
N ARG A 737 9.50 21.60 16.63
CA ARG A 737 8.33 21.70 17.52
C ARG A 737 8.64 21.07 18.88
N GLY A 738 7.62 20.89 19.71
CA GLY A 738 7.77 20.36 21.06
C GLY A 738 8.23 18.90 21.18
N VAL A 739 8.35 18.50 22.45
CA VAL A 739 8.68 17.15 22.92
C VAL A 739 7.48 16.58 23.68
N THR A 740 7.22 15.29 23.51
CA THR A 740 6.20 14.57 24.29
C THR A 740 6.76 13.29 24.90
N LEU A 741 6.56 13.13 26.21
CA LEU A 741 6.94 11.92 26.95
C LEU A 741 5.67 11.16 27.35
N GLY A 742 5.58 9.88 27.01
CA GLY A 742 4.53 8.96 27.49
C GLY A 742 3.13 9.17 26.94
N ARG A 743 2.98 9.65 25.71
CA ARG A 743 1.65 9.83 25.08
C ARG A 743 0.89 8.49 25.01
N ASP A 744 -0.42 8.52 25.15
CA ASP A 744 -1.32 7.35 25.00
C ASP A 744 -0.91 6.16 25.89
N GLY A 745 -0.61 6.43 27.17
CA GLY A 745 -0.37 5.39 28.19
C GLY A 745 1.01 4.72 28.12
N GLY A 746 1.95 5.26 27.33
CA GLY A 746 3.35 4.81 27.35
C GLY A 746 4.20 5.55 28.38
N THR A 747 5.49 5.20 28.45
CA THR A 747 6.42 5.80 29.42
C THR A 747 7.72 6.21 28.74
N GLY A 748 8.03 7.50 28.78
CA GLY A 748 9.27 8.07 28.23
C GLY A 748 10.22 8.58 29.29
N VAL A 749 11.53 8.44 29.05
CA VAL A 749 12.58 9.06 29.86
C VAL A 749 13.40 10.01 28.99
N PHE A 750 13.42 11.28 29.35
CA PHE A 750 14.35 12.26 28.79
C PHE A 750 15.46 12.49 29.82
N PHE A 751 16.68 12.05 29.52
CA PHE A 751 17.80 12.03 30.46
C PHE A 751 18.90 12.99 30.01
N VAL A 752 19.16 14.03 30.80
CA VAL A 752 20.33 14.90 30.65
C VAL A 752 21.40 14.50 31.66
N ARG A 753 22.59 14.16 31.17
CA ARG A 753 23.71 13.67 31.97
C ARG A 753 24.89 14.63 31.86
N GLY A 754 25.10 15.41 32.92
CA GLY A 754 26.19 16.37 33.03
C GLY A 754 26.02 17.63 32.18
N SER A 755 27.10 18.38 32.08
CA SER A 755 27.17 19.74 31.53
C SER A 755 27.73 19.84 30.11
N LYS A 756 28.09 18.70 29.50
CA LYS A 756 28.81 18.66 28.21
C LYS A 756 27.93 18.84 26.97
N ALA A 757 26.59 18.83 27.10
CA ALA A 757 25.73 19.12 25.96
C ALA A 757 25.82 20.61 25.63
N SER A 758 26.18 20.92 24.39
CA SER A 758 26.38 22.32 23.98
C SER A 758 25.06 23.06 23.79
N ARG A 759 23.98 22.35 23.45
CA ARG A 759 22.65 22.92 23.21
C ARG A 759 21.56 21.85 23.31
N ILE A 760 20.47 22.16 24.02
CA ILE A 760 19.26 21.34 24.04
C ILE A 760 18.06 22.28 23.87
N ASP A 761 17.68 22.53 22.63
CA ASP A 761 16.70 23.57 22.28
C ASP A 761 15.48 23.00 21.59
N ILE A 762 14.33 23.17 22.21
CA ILE A 762 13.04 22.66 21.78
C ILE A 762 12.25 23.77 21.08
N GLY A 763 11.88 23.55 19.82
CA GLY A 763 11.13 24.53 19.03
C GLY A 763 11.93 25.74 18.55
N SER A 764 13.26 25.63 18.52
CA SER A 764 14.15 26.72 18.07
C SER A 764 14.40 26.73 16.56
N PHE A 765 13.92 25.72 15.84
CA PHE A 765 14.18 25.58 14.41
C PHE A 765 13.01 26.10 13.56
N ARG A 766 13.21 27.25 12.92
CA ARG A 766 12.32 27.92 11.95
C ARG A 766 11.10 28.63 12.54
N ASP A 767 9.92 28.05 12.44
CA ASP A 767 8.65 28.78 12.32
C ASP A 767 7.55 28.24 13.24
N PHE A 768 7.88 27.40 14.21
CA PHE A 768 6.94 26.88 15.19
C PHE A 768 7.50 26.96 16.59
N ASP A 769 6.62 27.31 17.53
CA ASP A 769 6.95 27.28 18.94
C ASP A 769 7.22 25.86 19.44
N GLY A 770 8.12 25.81 20.42
CA GLY A 770 8.34 24.63 21.23
C GLY A 770 7.15 24.33 22.12
N PHE A 771 7.17 23.16 22.73
CA PHE A 771 6.38 22.85 23.91
C PHE A 771 7.02 21.66 24.61
N TRP A 772 6.73 21.50 25.89
CA TRP A 772 7.10 20.32 26.67
C TRP A 772 5.84 19.68 27.22
N LEU A 773 5.60 18.40 26.90
CA LEU A 773 4.50 17.64 27.47
C LEU A 773 5.04 16.37 28.14
N GLN A 774 4.89 16.28 29.45
CA GLN A 774 5.29 15.12 30.23
C GLN A 774 4.06 14.47 30.88
N ASN A 775 3.65 13.33 30.34
CA ASN A 775 2.48 12.59 30.81
C ASN A 775 2.83 11.74 32.06
N THR A 776 1.79 11.24 32.72
CA THR A 776 1.85 10.36 33.89
C THR A 776 2.88 9.24 33.73
N GLY A 777 3.73 9.04 34.75
CA GLY A 777 4.72 7.97 34.80
C GLY A 777 5.94 8.18 33.89
N SER A 778 6.00 9.25 33.10
CA SER A 778 7.19 9.63 32.33
C SER A 778 8.12 10.53 33.15
N THR A 779 9.41 10.49 32.82
CA THR A 779 10.47 11.03 33.67
C THR A 779 11.37 12.01 32.93
N LEU A 780 11.53 13.20 33.49
CA LEU A 780 12.69 14.04 33.25
C LEU A 780 13.79 13.61 34.22
N LYS A 781 14.89 13.07 33.69
CA LYS A 781 16.02 12.56 34.46
C LYS A 781 17.22 13.47 34.30
N VAL A 782 17.88 13.78 35.41
CA VAL A 782 19.04 14.68 35.46
C VAL A 782 20.13 14.06 36.31
N ARG A 783 21.37 14.11 35.82
CA ARG A 783 22.57 13.86 36.62
C ARG A 783 23.51 15.06 36.55
N VAL A 784 23.86 15.59 37.71
CA VAL A 784 24.71 16.77 37.88
C VAL A 784 26.17 16.33 38.02
N ASP A 785 27.06 16.86 37.16
CA ASP A 785 28.50 16.67 37.27
C ASP A 785 29.19 17.86 37.99
N ASP A 786 30.52 17.84 38.07
CA ASP A 786 31.30 18.85 38.77
C ASP A 786 31.15 20.27 38.17
N GLU A 787 30.73 20.37 36.90
CA GLU A 787 30.48 21.63 36.19
C GLU A 787 28.98 21.96 36.11
N GLY A 788 28.11 21.07 36.59
CA GLY A 788 26.67 21.25 36.68
C GLY A 788 25.89 20.32 35.76
N VAL A 789 24.89 20.88 35.07
CA VAL A 789 24.04 20.14 34.14
C VAL A 789 23.64 21.07 32.99
N SER A 790 23.53 20.48 31.79
CA SER A 790 23.10 21.20 30.59
C SER A 790 21.61 21.56 30.70
N GLN A 791 21.27 22.82 30.44
CA GLN A 791 19.89 23.31 30.51
C GLN A 791 19.10 22.96 29.23
N ILE A 792 17.85 22.54 29.39
CA ILE A 792 16.87 22.41 28.31
C ILE A 792 16.15 23.75 28.12
N ARG A 793 15.98 24.21 26.87
CA ARG A 793 15.27 25.46 26.56
C ARG A 793 14.10 25.22 25.62
N VAL A 794 12.91 25.68 25.97
CA VAL A 794 11.70 25.65 25.13
C VAL A 794 11.45 27.04 24.59
N HIS A 795 11.57 27.19 23.27
CA HIS A 795 11.59 28.50 22.61
C HIS A 795 10.22 28.89 22.07
N GLU A 796 9.89 30.17 22.23
CA GLU A 796 8.86 30.86 21.46
C GLU A 796 9.52 31.52 20.24
N THR A 797 9.11 31.11 19.05
CA THR A 797 9.65 31.63 17.78
C THR A 797 8.63 32.47 17.02
N THR A 798 7.32 32.30 17.26
CA THR A 798 6.25 33.02 16.54
C THR A 798 5.64 34.20 17.30
N ALA A 799 6.00 34.42 18.57
CA ALA A 799 5.53 35.52 19.42
C ALA A 799 3.99 35.59 19.54
N ASP A 800 3.32 34.45 19.48
CA ASP A 800 1.87 34.27 19.56
C ASP A 800 1.38 33.66 20.89
N GLY A 801 2.26 33.53 21.88
CA GLY A 801 1.96 32.99 23.21
C GLY A 801 2.08 31.47 23.31
N GLY A 802 3.03 30.85 22.58
CA GLY A 802 3.34 29.41 22.67
C GLY A 802 4.50 29.09 23.62
N ALA A 803 5.28 28.05 23.33
CA ALA A 803 6.41 27.57 24.16
C ALA A 803 6.01 26.97 25.53
N ASN A 804 4.77 26.50 25.67
CA ASN A 804 4.22 26.04 26.94
C ASN A 804 4.86 24.75 27.48
N VAL A 805 4.92 24.63 28.81
CA VAL A 805 5.37 23.45 29.55
C VAL A 805 4.20 22.86 30.33
N HIS A 806 3.96 21.57 30.16
CA HIS A 806 2.90 20.84 30.84
C HIS A 806 3.45 19.57 31.52
N PHE A 807 3.30 19.50 32.84
CA PHE A 807 3.50 18.30 33.64
C PHE A 807 2.14 17.77 34.10
N SER A 808 1.75 16.59 33.62
CA SER A 808 0.51 15.94 34.04
C SER A 808 0.65 15.31 35.43
N ASP A 809 -0.49 15.01 36.07
CA ASP A 809 -0.50 14.27 37.35
C ASP A 809 0.31 12.97 37.24
N GLY A 810 1.23 12.76 38.18
CA GLY A 810 2.14 11.62 38.20
C GLY A 810 3.36 11.71 37.29
N ALA A 811 3.65 12.87 36.68
CA ALA A 811 4.93 13.15 36.02
C ALA A 811 6.10 13.13 37.02
N LEU A 812 7.24 12.53 36.63
CA LEU A 812 8.37 12.28 37.52
C LEU A 812 9.61 13.14 37.20
N LEU A 813 10.31 13.56 38.26
CA LEU A 813 11.63 14.17 38.22
C LEU A 813 12.63 13.22 38.92
N ASP A 814 13.64 12.72 38.19
CA ASP A 814 14.70 11.84 38.74
C ASP A 814 16.04 12.58 38.73
N VAL A 815 16.46 13.09 39.88
CA VAL A 815 17.70 13.86 40.06
C VAL A 815 18.80 13.03 40.73
N GLY A 816 20.05 13.45 40.59
CA GLY A 816 21.17 12.84 41.27
C GLY A 816 22.49 13.44 40.83
N PHE A 817 23.58 13.00 41.48
CA PHE A 817 24.94 13.37 41.09
C PHE A 817 25.54 12.29 40.18
N GLU A 818 26.34 12.72 39.22
CA GLU A 818 27.19 11.86 38.39
C GLU A 818 28.50 11.52 39.11
N ALA A 819 28.97 12.42 39.98
CA ALA A 819 30.19 12.31 40.76
C ALA A 819 29.92 12.57 42.25
N THR A 820 30.86 13.24 42.94
CA THR A 820 30.76 13.48 44.39
C THR A 820 29.61 14.45 44.67
N PRO A 821 28.72 14.17 45.65
CA PRO A 821 27.65 15.08 46.01
C PRO A 821 28.15 16.49 46.35
N SER A 822 27.48 17.51 45.82
CA SER A 822 27.79 18.91 46.06
C SER A 822 26.52 19.70 46.35
N ALA A 823 26.60 20.68 47.23
CA ALA A 823 25.48 21.60 47.45
C ALA A 823 25.41 22.61 46.31
N GLY A 824 24.21 22.88 45.80
CA GLY A 824 24.04 23.82 44.69
C GLY A 824 22.60 23.96 44.20
N GLU A 825 22.42 24.87 43.26
CA GLU A 825 21.19 25.12 42.52
C GLU A 825 21.47 25.06 41.02
N TRP A 826 20.60 24.39 40.25
CA TRP A 826 20.77 24.23 38.82
C TRP A 826 19.44 24.41 38.08
N ASP A 827 19.43 25.26 37.05
CA ASP A 827 18.30 25.44 36.15
C ASP A 827 18.32 24.37 35.07
N ILE A 828 17.34 23.45 35.10
CA ILE A 828 17.36 22.26 34.24
C ILE A 828 16.43 22.38 33.02
N LEU A 829 15.36 23.15 33.13
CA LEU A 829 14.41 23.41 32.06
C LEU A 829 13.96 24.86 32.15
N LYS A 830 14.07 25.60 31.04
CA LYS A 830 13.61 26.98 30.89
C LYS A 830 12.66 27.07 29.70
N TRP A 831 11.62 27.88 29.80
CA TRP A 831 10.62 28.07 28.75
C TRP A 831 10.20 29.53 28.63
N ASP A 832 9.74 29.91 27.43
CA ASP A 832 9.25 31.26 27.16
C ASP A 832 7.73 31.41 27.37
N GLY A 833 6.98 30.30 27.42
CA GLY A 833 5.52 30.27 27.49
C GLY A 833 4.91 30.11 28.89
N ASP A 834 3.72 29.51 28.95
CA ASP A 834 3.01 29.23 30.19
C ASP A 834 3.39 27.87 30.81
N LEU A 835 3.34 27.81 32.14
CA LEU A 835 3.46 26.57 32.92
C LEU A 835 2.08 26.04 33.32
N ILE A 836 1.81 24.77 32.97
CA ILE A 836 0.71 23.97 33.49
C ILE A 836 1.31 22.83 34.31
N ASP A 837 1.19 22.92 35.64
CA ASP A 837 1.63 21.86 36.55
C ASP A 837 0.42 21.23 37.25
N GLU A 838 0.15 19.97 36.93
CA GLU A 838 -0.88 19.16 37.56
C GLU A 838 -0.33 18.24 38.67
N GLY A 839 0.97 18.29 38.96
CA GLY A 839 1.59 17.52 40.03
C GLY A 839 2.91 16.86 39.66
N LEU A 840 3.87 17.62 39.12
CA LEU A 840 5.26 17.17 39.01
C LEU A 840 5.76 16.74 40.40
N GLN A 841 6.38 15.56 40.48
CA GLN A 841 6.90 15.03 41.74
C GLN A 841 8.24 14.33 41.52
N PHE A 842 9.01 14.16 42.58
CA PHE A 842 10.21 13.33 42.49
C PHE A 842 9.87 11.86 42.23
N ALA A 843 10.76 11.15 41.54
CA ALA A 843 10.73 9.70 41.50
C ALA A 843 10.86 9.13 42.92
N SER A 844 10.21 7.99 43.19
CA SER A 844 10.01 7.47 44.55
C SER A 844 11.30 7.12 45.31
N HIS A 845 12.43 6.96 44.61
CA HIS A 845 13.73 6.66 45.20
C HIS A 845 14.55 7.90 45.56
N ILE A 846 14.08 9.10 45.24
CA ILE A 846 14.81 10.34 45.53
C ILE A 846 14.67 10.69 47.00
N ASP A 847 15.80 10.98 47.63
CA ASP A 847 15.86 11.49 48.99
C ASP A 847 15.48 12.99 49.00
N THR A 848 14.29 13.29 49.50
CA THR A 848 13.76 14.65 49.60
C THR A 848 14.35 15.46 50.75
N ASP A 849 15.13 14.83 51.64
CA ASP A 849 15.92 15.57 52.63
C ASP A 849 17.16 16.20 51.99
N VAL A 850 17.65 15.60 50.89
CA VAL A 850 18.77 16.10 50.09
C VAL A 850 18.30 17.01 48.96
N TRP A 851 17.25 16.60 48.25
CA TRP A 851 16.81 17.26 47.02
C TRP A 851 15.50 18.00 47.17
N SER A 852 15.43 19.19 46.58
CA SER A 852 14.20 19.96 46.37
C SER A 852 14.18 20.53 44.96
N PHE A 853 13.00 20.91 44.47
CA PHE A 853 12.85 21.65 43.22
C PHE A 853 11.81 22.76 43.36
N SER A 854 11.91 23.76 42.49
CA SER A 854 10.97 24.88 42.46
C SER A 854 10.80 25.42 41.05
N PHE A 855 9.63 25.99 40.79
CA PHE A 855 9.39 26.82 39.62
C PHE A 855 9.68 28.26 39.97
N VAL A 856 10.64 28.87 39.28
CA VAL A 856 11.16 30.21 39.58
C VAL A 856 10.96 31.13 38.38
N ASP A 857 10.76 32.41 38.66
CA ASP A 857 10.73 33.49 37.69
C ASP A 857 12.14 34.10 37.60
N THR A 858 12.84 33.83 36.51
CA THR A 858 14.22 34.29 36.27
C THR A 858 14.30 35.51 35.37
N ASP A 859 13.23 35.86 34.67
CA ASP A 859 13.15 36.99 33.73
C ASP A 859 12.36 38.19 34.28
N SER A 860 11.80 38.06 35.48
CA SER A 860 10.94 39.05 36.16
C SER A 860 9.63 39.33 35.41
N SER A 861 9.11 38.36 34.66
CA SER A 861 7.82 38.44 33.98
C SER A 861 6.63 38.43 34.94
N GLY A 862 6.82 37.95 36.17
CA GLY A 862 5.78 37.73 37.18
C GLY A 862 5.16 36.33 37.12
N SER A 863 5.64 35.47 36.23
CA SER A 863 5.27 34.06 36.09
C SER A 863 6.52 33.18 36.12
N PRO A 864 6.46 31.94 36.64
CA PRO A 864 7.59 31.03 36.57
C PRO A 864 7.97 30.71 35.12
N ASP A 865 9.26 30.82 34.79
CA ASP A 865 9.83 30.54 33.47
C ASP A 865 10.89 29.41 33.51
N THR A 866 11.21 28.92 34.71
CA THR A 866 12.33 28.00 34.93
C THR A 866 12.01 26.95 36.00
N LEU A 867 12.34 25.69 35.73
CA LEU A 867 12.39 24.61 36.70
C LEU A 867 13.83 24.48 37.22
N ARG A 868 13.99 24.74 38.52
CA ARG A 868 15.25 24.69 39.25
C ARG A 868 15.28 23.52 40.22
N ILE A 869 16.41 22.82 40.29
CA ILE A 869 16.69 21.80 41.30
C ILE A 869 17.75 22.31 42.28
N THR A 870 17.61 21.92 43.54
CA THR A 870 18.51 22.31 44.63
C THR A 870 18.91 21.06 45.42
N ALA A 871 20.19 20.94 45.74
CA ALA A 871 20.71 19.87 46.57
C ALA A 871 21.42 20.39 47.83
N GLN A 872 21.18 19.74 48.96
CA GLN A 872 21.89 19.91 50.23
C GLN A 872 22.29 18.53 50.78
N PRO A 873 23.32 17.89 50.20
CA PRO A 873 23.71 16.51 50.50
C PRO A 873 24.39 16.30 51.86
#